data_AF-A0A7V5HH26-F1
#
_entry.id   AF-A0A7V5HH26-F1
#
_cell.length_a   1.000
_cell.length_b   1.000
_cell.length_c   1.000
_cell.angle_alpha   90.00
_cell.angle_beta   90.00
_cell.angle_gamma   90.00
#
_symmetry.space_group_name_H-M   'P 1'
#
loop_
_entity.id
_entity.type
_entity.pdbx_description
1 polymer ?
#
loop_
_entity_poly.entity_id
_entity_poly.type
_entity_poly.pdbx_seq_one_letter_code
_entity_poly.pdbx_strand_id
1 'polypeptide(L)'
;RAVVEGEQAEVKLKILFLRRVSVIIDVWNFYFRWQGKQWEIIARETSPERKILYRLKIPAERVELAKTVRIKHADLELNFENAVCFFDNLPQLETALLVIGPGEFQFSPGVANERHYLKLMFGQERLVDQLKYAYLRFSNSFFKNNISIEPSRENWQPPRSLLNKAYSLFARHYSRSFTVENSLMSEFISFIPQGDEVVFEFEGKKTGIMTYVFSPFAEEEINLFQWKGERIVNLYSPESEGQKRMFVSFGRMFDIDAYKLEIDYNPKDSYLSGKAQIKIIPLVDSLDSLKFKFHQDLEVLKVYDQQKNELIFNRDRLRKLFYVYLLRPQKRGQPFYLEVFYRGKIQPEELTSDVVKGPQYKDEIIFIPPKFETHLFSQSSYWYPAPPDDDYFQVELRAVFPPGFNCISNGDLVERGQIGMTERVEELEKIGHQYCTYKTRFPIKYISFIVGKFEERGQRQAKKIPVVYYQASDTGYYHREWLAEAEKMIDFYSQVFGSFPYEKLYLVQRLWPQKGGHSPASFVILNELPRFPGRSRLLKVHSPVDLSRWKGYFLAHEIAHQWWGQALSWDTYHDQWLSEGLAQFAALLYLEKKYGEKAYRQIIKNMSRGVREKAHIGPITMGSRLSFLDFEAYQTIVYNKSTLALLMLRDLVGEKA
;
A
#
# COMPACT_ATOMS: atom_id res chain seq x y z
N ARG A 1 14.42 18.87 24.66
CA ARG A 1 15.50 19.87 24.58
C ARG A 1 14.95 21.18 25.13
N ALA A 2 15.69 21.91 25.98
CA ALA A 2 15.23 23.22 26.42
C ALA A 2 15.49 24.25 25.31
N VAL A 3 14.49 25.04 24.94
CA VAL A 3 14.66 26.19 24.06
C VAL A 3 14.80 27.40 24.97
N VAL A 4 15.96 28.07 24.95
CA VAL A 4 16.25 29.22 25.82
C VAL A 4 16.32 30.47 24.95
N GLU A 5 15.48 31.46 25.25
CA GLU A 5 15.46 32.77 24.61
C GLU A 5 15.58 33.85 25.71
N GLY A 6 16.79 34.38 25.90
CA GLY A 6 17.07 35.36 26.95
C GLY A 6 16.82 34.78 28.35
N GLU A 7 15.94 35.42 29.12
CA GLU A 7 15.52 34.99 30.45
C GLU A 7 14.31 34.06 30.43
N GLN A 8 13.89 33.56 29.27
CA GLN A 8 12.80 32.60 29.17
C GLN A 8 13.31 31.27 28.63
N ALA A 9 12.76 30.17 29.13
CA ALA A 9 13.03 28.86 28.60
C ALA A 9 11.76 28.03 28.48
N GLU A 10 11.65 27.24 27.43
CA GLU A 10 10.58 26.27 27.26
C GLU A 10 11.14 24.86 27.33
N VAL A 11 10.56 24.02 28.18
CA VAL A 11 10.87 22.59 28.23
C VAL A 11 9.61 21.78 27.96
N LYS A 12 9.68 20.97 26.90
CA LYS A 12 8.64 20.00 26.59
C LYS A 12 9.03 18.64 27.13
N LEU A 13 8.18 18.08 27.99
CA LEU A 13 8.31 16.74 28.52
C LEU A 13 7.24 15.85 27.89
N LYS A 14 7.68 14.71 27.36
CA LYS A 14 6.77 13.64 26.99
C LYS A 14 6.72 12.64 28.11
N ILE A 15 5.51 12.30 28.53
CA ILE A 15 5.31 11.42 29.67
C ILE A 15 4.53 10.21 29.19
N LEU A 16 5.11 9.05 29.44
CA LEU A 16 4.49 7.76 29.22
C LEU A 16 4.09 7.18 30.57
N PHE A 17 2.80 7.22 30.90
CA PHE A 17 2.31 6.60 32.13
C PHE A 17 2.03 5.12 31.86
N LEU A 18 2.88 4.25 32.42
CA LEU A 18 2.71 2.80 32.35
C LEU A 18 1.87 2.33 33.53
N ARG A 19 0.61 1.99 33.26
CA ARG A 19 -0.26 1.32 34.23
C ARG A 19 -0.33 -0.17 33.94
N ARG A 20 -0.94 -0.93 34.86
CA ARG A 20 -1.11 -2.39 34.71
C ARG A 20 -1.82 -2.78 33.40
N VAL A 21 -2.80 -1.99 32.98
CA VAL A 21 -3.68 -2.29 31.84
C VAL A 21 -3.67 -1.21 30.76
N SER A 22 -3.27 0.02 31.08
CA SER A 22 -3.24 1.14 30.11
C SER A 22 -1.88 1.81 30.04
N VAL A 23 -1.64 2.44 28.90
CA VAL A 23 -0.49 3.26 28.59
C VAL A 23 -1.02 4.62 28.15
N ILE A 24 -0.68 5.67 28.90
CA ILE A 24 -1.14 7.04 28.59
C ILE A 24 0.04 7.82 28.05
N ILE A 25 -0.13 8.39 26.86
CA ILE A 25 0.83 9.31 26.24
C ILE A 25 0.31 10.73 26.48
N ASP A 26 1.12 11.54 27.16
CA ASP A 26 0.82 12.95 27.44
C ASP A 26 2.04 13.82 27.09
N VAL A 27 1.78 15.08 26.75
CA VAL A 27 2.79 16.10 26.43
C VAL A 27 2.58 17.28 27.37
N TRP A 28 3.61 17.58 28.16
CA TRP A 28 3.62 18.68 29.10
C TRP A 28 4.60 19.75 28.63
N ASN A 29 4.13 20.99 28.50
CA ASN A 29 4.95 22.14 28.19
C ASN A 29 5.14 22.96 29.47
N PHE A 30 6.39 23.14 29.87
CA PHE A 30 6.77 23.99 31.00
C PHE A 30 7.46 25.24 30.46
N TYR A 31 6.98 26.38 30.93
CA TYR A 31 7.59 27.67 30.65
C TYR A 31 8.33 28.11 31.90
N PHE A 32 9.59 28.50 31.72
CA PHE A 32 10.49 28.93 32.78
C PHE A 32 10.90 30.38 32.55
N ARG A 33 11.18 31.07 33.65
CA ARG A 33 11.83 32.39 33.65
C ARG A 33 13.06 32.36 34.53
N TRP A 34 14.15 32.95 34.05
CA TRP A 34 15.38 33.14 34.80
C TRP A 34 15.21 34.30 35.77
N GLN A 35 15.47 34.06 37.06
CA GLN A 35 15.38 35.05 38.14
C GLN A 35 16.78 35.46 38.63
N GLY A 36 17.79 35.45 37.76
CA GLY A 36 19.18 35.80 38.11
C GLY A 36 20.00 34.71 38.82
N LYS A 37 19.36 33.81 39.58
CA LYS A 37 20.02 32.66 40.25
C LYS A 37 19.45 31.28 39.88
N GLN A 38 18.17 31.21 39.53
CA GLN A 38 17.48 29.96 39.22
C GLN A 38 16.40 30.15 38.16
N TRP A 39 16.05 29.06 37.48
CA TRP A 39 14.90 29.00 36.59
C TRP A 39 13.63 28.65 37.40
N GLU A 40 12.61 29.49 37.32
CA GLU A 40 11.31 29.23 37.94
C GLU A 40 10.26 28.89 36.89
N ILE A 41 9.42 27.88 37.17
CA ILE A 41 8.29 27.52 36.32
C ILE A 41 7.22 28.61 36.47
N ILE A 42 6.96 29.34 35.38
CA ILE A 42 5.94 30.40 35.34
C ILE A 42 4.59 29.89 34.82
N ALA A 43 4.59 28.81 34.02
CA ALA A 43 3.38 28.19 33.52
C ALA A 43 3.61 26.72 33.16
N ARG A 44 2.53 25.94 33.24
CA ARG A 44 2.47 24.55 32.77
C ARG A 44 1.22 24.37 31.92
N GLU A 45 1.42 23.94 30.68
CA GLU A 45 0.35 23.50 29.79
C GLU A 45 0.43 21.99 29.60
N THR A 46 -0.71 21.33 29.55
CA THR A 46 -0.80 19.89 29.21
C THR A 46 -1.60 19.75 27.93
N SER A 47 -1.30 18.72 27.14
CA SER A 47 -2.10 18.39 25.96
C SER A 47 -3.59 18.32 26.33
N PRO A 48 -4.48 18.98 25.56
CA PRO A 48 -5.92 18.92 25.82
C PRO A 48 -6.47 17.51 25.65
N GLU A 49 -5.86 16.70 24.77
CA GLU A 49 -6.24 15.30 24.55
C GLU A 49 -5.09 14.37 24.94
N ARG A 50 -5.38 13.48 25.91
CA ARG A 50 -4.47 12.40 26.32
C ARG A 50 -4.77 11.17 25.46
N LYS A 51 -3.75 10.61 24.80
CA LYS A 51 -3.92 9.35 24.07
C LYS A 51 -3.76 8.18 25.03
N ILE A 52 -4.80 7.36 25.15
CA ILE A 52 -4.83 6.17 26.00
C ILE A 52 -4.79 4.93 25.12
N LEU A 53 -3.84 4.05 25.37
CA LEU A 53 -3.65 2.76 24.72
C LEU A 53 -3.74 1.65 25.78
N TYR A 54 -4.04 0.42 25.36
CA TYR A 54 -4.38 -0.67 26.28
C TYR A 54 -3.57 -1.93 26.04
N ARG A 55 -3.15 -2.59 27.13
CA ARG A 55 -2.52 -3.90 27.15
C ARG A 55 -3.60 -4.97 27.37
N LEU A 56 -4.06 -5.56 26.28
CA LEU A 56 -5.08 -6.61 26.35
C LEU A 56 -4.44 -7.96 26.69
N LYS A 57 -5.16 -8.77 27.46
CA LYS A 57 -4.79 -10.14 27.79
C LYS A 57 -6.01 -11.03 27.71
N ILE A 58 -5.87 -12.16 27.02
CA ILE A 58 -6.82 -13.27 27.04
C ILE A 58 -6.01 -14.56 27.17
N PRO A 59 -6.39 -15.50 28.07
CA PRO A 59 -7.51 -15.41 29.01
C PRO A 59 -7.25 -14.39 30.14
N ALA A 60 -8.30 -13.66 30.54
CA ALA A 60 -8.31 -12.81 31.73
C ALA A 60 -9.04 -13.52 32.90
N GLU A 61 -9.44 -12.77 33.94
CA GLU A 61 -10.14 -13.31 35.11
C GLU A 61 -11.56 -13.79 34.76
N ARG A 62 -12.26 -13.11 33.85
CA ARG A 62 -13.63 -13.44 33.45
C ARG A 62 -13.65 -14.48 32.33
N VAL A 63 -14.13 -15.68 32.67
CA VAL A 63 -14.38 -16.78 31.73
C VAL A 63 -15.77 -17.34 32.01
N GLU A 64 -16.57 -17.50 30.97
CA GLU A 64 -17.96 -17.94 31.10
C GLU A 64 -18.24 -19.11 30.16
N LEU A 65 -18.89 -20.16 30.69
CA LEU A 65 -19.48 -21.19 29.87
C LEU A 65 -20.87 -20.70 29.41
N ALA A 66 -21.10 -20.66 28.10
CA ALA A 66 -22.33 -20.18 27.50
C ALA A 66 -23.07 -21.30 26.79
N LYS A 67 -24.38 -21.39 27.00
CA LYS A 67 -25.25 -22.31 26.25
C LYS A 67 -25.34 -21.87 24.79
N THR A 68 -25.54 -20.58 24.57
CA THR A 68 -25.61 -19.99 23.24
C THR A 68 -24.83 -18.67 23.22
N VAL A 69 -24.13 -18.43 22.12
CA VAL A 69 -23.50 -17.14 21.82
C VAL A 69 -23.89 -16.76 20.41
N ARG A 70 -24.55 -15.61 20.24
CA ARG A 70 -24.93 -15.08 18.94
C ARG A 70 -24.27 -13.74 18.72
N ILE A 71 -23.56 -13.60 17.60
CA ILE A 71 -22.97 -12.35 17.13
C ILE A 71 -23.58 -12.04 15.77
N LYS A 72 -24.19 -10.88 15.61
CA LYS A 72 -24.77 -10.45 14.34
C LYS A 72 -24.24 -9.08 13.95
N HIS A 73 -23.73 -8.96 12.73
CA HIS A 73 -23.26 -7.69 12.20
C HIS A 73 -23.35 -7.62 10.68
N ALA A 74 -24.11 -6.64 10.18
CA ALA A 74 -24.43 -6.51 8.76
C ALA A 74 -24.85 -7.87 8.15
N ASP A 75 -24.08 -8.38 7.19
CA ASP A 75 -24.32 -9.62 6.46
C ASP A 75 -23.68 -10.87 7.11
N LEU A 76 -23.03 -10.72 8.27
CA LEU A 76 -22.36 -11.79 9.02
C LEU A 76 -23.15 -12.19 10.27
N GLU A 77 -23.31 -13.49 10.49
CA GLU A 77 -23.83 -14.08 11.71
C GLU A 77 -22.90 -15.20 12.20
N LEU A 78 -22.52 -15.16 13.48
CA LEU A 78 -21.76 -16.22 14.16
C LEU A 78 -22.61 -16.77 15.30
N ASN A 79 -22.86 -18.07 15.29
CA ASN A 79 -23.65 -18.76 16.31
C ASN A 79 -22.81 -19.87 16.92
N PHE A 80 -22.70 -19.90 18.24
CA PHE A 80 -22.04 -20.98 18.98
C PHE A 80 -22.99 -21.61 19.98
N GLU A 81 -22.82 -22.91 20.19
CA GLU A 81 -23.54 -23.68 21.19
C GLU A 81 -22.57 -24.31 22.17
N ASN A 82 -22.89 -24.31 23.46
CA ASN A 82 -22.07 -24.90 24.53
C ASN A 82 -20.58 -24.48 24.43
N ALA A 83 -20.35 -23.18 24.28
CA ALA A 83 -19.04 -22.61 24.02
C ALA A 83 -18.50 -21.85 25.23
N VAL A 84 -17.18 -21.70 25.28
CA VAL A 84 -16.50 -20.98 26.36
C VAL A 84 -16.09 -19.60 25.86
N CYS A 85 -16.54 -18.58 26.58
CA CYS A 85 -16.26 -17.16 26.34
C CYS A 85 -15.13 -16.68 27.24
N PHE A 86 -14.05 -16.19 26.63
CA PHE A 86 -12.95 -15.53 27.34
C PHE A 86 -12.99 -14.03 27.04
N PHE A 87 -13.14 -13.23 28.08
CA PHE A 87 -13.17 -11.77 27.98
C PHE A 87 -11.77 -11.18 28.16
N ASP A 88 -11.59 -9.93 27.73
CA ASP A 88 -10.38 -9.18 28.01
C ASP A 88 -10.25 -8.76 29.49
N ASN A 89 -9.13 -8.13 29.81
CA ASN A 89 -8.77 -7.66 31.15
C ASN A 89 -9.13 -6.18 31.41
N LEU A 90 -9.98 -5.56 30.57
CA LEU A 90 -10.40 -4.18 30.78
C LEU A 90 -11.57 -4.12 31.77
N PRO A 91 -11.45 -3.37 32.88
CA PRO A 91 -12.54 -3.26 33.84
C PRO A 91 -13.76 -2.56 33.21
N GLN A 92 -14.92 -3.21 33.25
CA GLN A 92 -16.23 -2.65 32.81
C GLN A 92 -16.31 -2.24 31.33
N LEU A 93 -15.36 -2.69 30.51
CA LEU A 93 -15.31 -2.41 29.08
C LEU A 93 -15.06 -3.70 28.31
N GLU A 94 -16.09 -4.23 27.67
CA GLU A 94 -15.94 -5.37 26.78
C GLU A 94 -15.44 -4.89 25.42
N THR A 95 -14.17 -5.15 25.11
CA THR A 95 -13.57 -4.74 23.83
C THR A 95 -13.01 -5.90 23.03
N ALA A 96 -12.79 -7.05 23.66
CA ALA A 96 -12.42 -8.28 22.99
C ALA A 96 -13.12 -9.49 23.61
N LEU A 97 -13.46 -10.46 22.75
CA LEU A 97 -14.07 -11.72 23.13
C LEU A 97 -13.46 -12.85 22.32
N LEU A 98 -13.00 -13.91 22.99
CA LEU A 98 -12.60 -15.16 22.35
C LEU A 98 -13.62 -16.24 22.70
N VAL A 99 -14.30 -16.78 21.70
CA VAL A 99 -15.26 -17.87 21.84
C VAL A 99 -14.63 -19.15 21.33
N ILE A 100 -14.56 -20.19 22.16
CA ILE A 100 -14.05 -21.52 21.80
C ILE A 100 -15.15 -22.55 22.02
N GLY A 101 -15.56 -23.23 20.95
CA GLY A 101 -16.62 -24.23 21.00
C GLY A 101 -17.16 -24.55 19.60
N PRO A 102 -18.09 -25.50 19.50
CA PRO A 102 -18.79 -25.75 18.24
C PRO A 102 -19.65 -24.53 17.89
N GLY A 103 -19.57 -24.11 16.64
CA GLY A 103 -20.41 -23.04 16.13
C GLY A 103 -20.54 -23.11 14.62
N GLU A 104 -21.25 -22.15 14.06
CA GLU A 104 -21.47 -21.97 12.64
C GLU A 104 -21.36 -20.48 12.32
N PHE A 105 -20.77 -20.15 11.18
CA PHE A 105 -20.91 -18.82 10.60
C PHE A 105 -21.76 -18.88 9.34
N GLN A 106 -22.53 -17.82 9.15
CA GLN A 106 -23.23 -17.52 7.91
C GLN A 106 -22.82 -16.13 7.41
N PHE A 107 -22.52 -16.02 6.12
CA PHE A 107 -22.25 -14.75 5.46
C PHE A 107 -22.97 -14.66 4.12
N SER A 108 -23.74 -13.60 3.90
CA SER A 108 -24.58 -13.45 2.69
C SER A 108 -24.65 -11.98 2.24
N PRO A 109 -23.80 -11.56 1.29
CA PRO A 109 -23.75 -10.19 0.82
C PRO A 109 -25.07 -9.63 0.32
N GLY A 110 -25.42 -8.40 0.73
CA GLY A 110 -26.56 -7.65 0.20
C GLY A 110 -26.44 -7.30 -1.28
N VAL A 111 -25.21 -7.18 -1.81
CA VAL A 111 -24.94 -6.76 -3.19
C VAL A 111 -24.91 -7.94 -4.17
N ALA A 112 -25.60 -7.81 -5.32
CA ALA A 112 -25.72 -8.88 -6.30
C ALA A 112 -24.37 -9.34 -6.91
N ASN A 113 -23.49 -8.40 -7.24
CA ASN A 113 -22.16 -8.71 -7.76
C ASN A 113 -21.31 -9.49 -6.73
N GLU A 114 -21.45 -9.18 -5.44
CA GLU A 114 -20.72 -9.85 -4.36
C GLU A 114 -21.22 -11.29 -4.14
N ARG A 115 -22.54 -11.52 -4.26
CA ARG A 115 -23.12 -12.88 -4.28
C ARG A 115 -22.65 -13.69 -5.47
N HIS A 116 -22.62 -13.07 -6.66
CA HIS A 116 -22.09 -13.72 -7.87
C HIS A 116 -20.62 -14.08 -7.71
N TYR A 117 -19.82 -13.19 -7.13
CA TYR A 117 -18.41 -13.44 -6.85
C TYR A 117 -18.20 -14.61 -5.87
N LEU A 118 -19.01 -14.69 -4.81
CA LEU A 118 -19.04 -15.85 -3.92
C LEU A 118 -19.41 -17.15 -4.65
N LYS A 119 -20.38 -17.09 -5.56
CA LYS A 119 -20.79 -18.24 -6.38
C LYS A 119 -19.66 -18.74 -7.25
N LEU A 120 -18.88 -17.84 -7.86
CA LEU A 120 -17.70 -18.22 -8.64
C LEU A 120 -16.61 -18.84 -7.76
N MET A 121 -16.40 -18.32 -6.56
CA MET A 121 -15.30 -18.76 -5.68
C MET A 121 -15.61 -20.06 -4.91
N PHE A 122 -16.85 -20.25 -4.47
CA PHE A 122 -17.27 -21.32 -3.56
C PHE A 122 -18.46 -22.15 -4.08
N GLY A 123 -19.01 -21.82 -5.25
CA GLY A 123 -20.17 -22.50 -5.82
C GLY A 123 -21.52 -22.11 -5.20
N GLN A 124 -21.53 -21.13 -4.28
CA GLN A 124 -22.71 -20.72 -3.52
C GLN A 124 -22.76 -19.19 -3.37
N GLU A 125 -23.96 -18.61 -3.38
CA GLU A 125 -24.17 -17.17 -3.21
C GLU A 125 -24.13 -16.69 -1.74
N ARG A 126 -24.06 -17.65 -0.81
CA ARG A 126 -23.88 -17.45 0.64
C ARG A 126 -22.85 -18.44 1.16
N LEU A 127 -22.10 -18.05 2.19
CA LEU A 127 -21.17 -18.93 2.89
C LEU A 127 -21.79 -19.43 4.18
N VAL A 128 -21.72 -20.73 4.39
CA VAL A 128 -22.08 -21.39 5.66
C VAL A 128 -20.99 -22.41 5.98
N ASP A 129 -20.38 -22.30 7.16
CA ASP A 129 -19.34 -23.23 7.60
C ASP A 129 -19.32 -23.38 9.12
N GLN A 130 -18.82 -24.52 9.57
CA GLN A 130 -18.71 -24.85 10.98
C GLN A 130 -17.46 -24.20 11.57
N LEU A 131 -17.63 -23.49 12.68
CA LEU A 131 -16.58 -22.78 13.41
C LEU A 131 -15.94 -23.64 14.48
N LYS A 132 -14.63 -23.45 14.67
CA LYS A 132 -13.90 -23.99 15.83
C LYS A 132 -13.72 -22.96 16.96
N TYR A 133 -13.58 -21.70 16.59
CA TYR A 133 -13.44 -20.55 17.47
C TYR A 133 -13.67 -19.26 16.69
N ALA A 134 -13.92 -18.18 17.41
CA ALA A 134 -13.85 -16.82 16.89
C ALA A 134 -13.18 -15.89 17.93
N TYR A 135 -12.22 -15.08 17.48
CA TYR A 135 -11.64 -13.98 18.22
C TYR A 135 -12.19 -12.67 17.67
N LEU A 136 -12.79 -11.86 18.54
CA LEU A 136 -13.56 -10.69 18.16
C LEU A 136 -12.95 -9.46 18.84
N ARG A 137 -12.76 -8.39 18.06
CA ARG A 137 -12.40 -7.05 18.56
C ARG A 137 -13.45 -6.05 18.12
N PHE A 138 -13.96 -5.29 19.07
CA PHE A 138 -15.11 -4.39 18.90
C PHE A 138 -15.11 -3.29 19.97
N SER A 139 -16.03 -2.35 19.86
CA SER A 139 -16.30 -1.34 20.88
C SER A 139 -17.21 -1.88 21.99
N ASN A 140 -17.22 -1.24 23.16
CA ASN A 140 -18.13 -1.62 24.25
C ASN A 140 -19.62 -1.41 23.88
N SER A 141 -19.93 -0.42 23.03
CA SER A 141 -21.29 -0.23 22.52
C SER A 141 -21.70 -1.36 21.59
N PHE A 142 -20.80 -1.79 20.71
CA PHE A 142 -21.04 -2.92 19.82
C PHE A 142 -21.34 -4.20 20.62
N PHE A 143 -20.55 -4.49 21.65
CA PHE A 143 -20.79 -5.66 22.51
C PHE A 143 -22.23 -5.72 23.01
N LYS A 144 -22.73 -4.60 23.54
CA LYS A 144 -24.08 -4.51 24.12
C LYS A 144 -25.20 -4.65 23.08
N ASN A 145 -24.96 -4.21 21.85
CA ASN A 145 -25.99 -4.13 20.80
C ASN A 145 -26.02 -5.37 19.90
N ASN A 146 -24.87 -6.03 19.70
CA ASN A 146 -24.68 -7.02 18.64
C ASN A 146 -24.29 -8.42 19.14
N ILE A 147 -23.96 -8.56 20.43
CA ILE A 147 -23.52 -9.82 21.02
C ILE A 147 -24.49 -10.23 22.14
N SER A 148 -25.09 -11.41 21.97
CA SER A 148 -25.98 -12.03 22.95
C SER A 148 -25.35 -13.31 23.47
N ILE A 149 -25.13 -13.38 24.78
CA ILE A 149 -24.55 -14.54 25.47
C ILE A 149 -25.57 -15.05 26.48
N GLU A 150 -26.00 -16.31 26.33
CA GLU A 150 -26.81 -17.00 27.33
C GLU A 150 -25.88 -17.85 28.22
N PRO A 151 -25.63 -17.44 29.48
CA PRO A 151 -24.71 -18.16 30.35
C PRO A 151 -25.29 -19.52 30.76
N SER A 152 -24.43 -20.52 30.88
CA SER A 152 -24.76 -21.76 31.57
C SER A 152 -24.91 -21.49 33.07
N ARG A 153 -25.87 -22.15 33.73
CA ARG A 153 -26.06 -22.06 35.19
C ARG A 153 -25.11 -22.99 35.96
N GLU A 154 -24.24 -23.70 35.25
CA GLU A 154 -23.28 -24.63 35.85
C GLU A 154 -22.08 -23.87 36.42
N ASN A 155 -21.71 -24.20 37.66
CA ASN A 155 -20.48 -23.71 38.27
C ASN A 155 -19.29 -24.47 37.64
N TRP A 156 -18.70 -23.89 36.61
CA TRP A 156 -17.68 -24.52 35.79
C TRP A 156 -16.40 -23.68 35.76
N GLN A 157 -15.24 -24.34 35.82
CA GLN A 157 -13.93 -23.71 35.66
C GLN A 157 -13.19 -24.28 34.44
N PRO A 158 -12.50 -23.44 33.65
CA PRO A 158 -11.81 -23.89 32.45
C PRO A 158 -10.59 -24.76 32.79
N PRO A 159 -10.42 -25.93 32.13
CA PRO A 159 -9.23 -26.74 32.31
C PRO A 159 -7.99 -26.01 31.75
N ARG A 160 -6.82 -26.30 32.32
CA ARG A 160 -5.56 -25.63 31.94
C ARG A 160 -5.22 -25.78 30.44
N SER A 161 -5.57 -26.90 29.82
CA SER A 161 -5.41 -27.13 28.38
C SER A 161 -6.20 -26.13 27.54
N LEU A 162 -7.42 -25.78 27.97
CA LEU A 162 -8.26 -24.80 27.29
C LEU A 162 -7.72 -23.38 27.48
N LEU A 163 -7.23 -23.04 28.68
CA LEU A 163 -6.56 -21.75 28.94
C LEU A 163 -5.32 -21.57 28.05
N ASN A 164 -4.48 -22.60 27.91
CA ASN A 164 -3.32 -22.58 27.02
C ASN A 164 -3.74 -22.41 25.55
N LYS A 165 -4.81 -23.08 25.13
CA LYS A 165 -5.39 -22.93 23.79
C LYS A 165 -5.90 -21.51 23.56
N ALA A 166 -6.61 -20.94 24.54
CA ALA A 166 -7.10 -19.57 24.48
C ALA A 166 -5.96 -18.55 24.35
N TYR A 167 -4.91 -18.70 25.17
CA TYR A 167 -3.71 -17.86 25.08
C TYR A 167 -3.03 -17.96 23.71
N SER A 168 -2.90 -19.18 23.18
CA SER A 168 -2.27 -19.41 21.86
C SER A 168 -3.08 -18.77 20.72
N LEU A 169 -4.42 -18.86 20.77
CA LEU A 169 -5.30 -18.22 19.80
C LEU A 169 -5.26 -16.69 19.91
N PHE A 170 -5.27 -16.15 21.12
CA PHE A 170 -5.11 -14.72 21.36
C PHE A 170 -3.77 -14.22 20.82
N ALA A 171 -2.65 -14.85 21.17
CA ALA A 171 -1.32 -14.46 20.71
C ALA A 171 -1.18 -14.49 19.18
N ARG A 172 -1.90 -15.41 18.51
CA ARG A 172 -1.92 -15.51 17.04
C ARG A 172 -2.62 -14.33 16.37
N HIS A 173 -3.69 -13.82 16.97
CA HIS A 173 -4.61 -12.87 16.33
C HIS A 173 -4.55 -11.45 16.89
N TYR A 174 -4.02 -11.26 18.09
CA TYR A 174 -3.99 -9.96 18.77
C TYR A 174 -3.21 -8.89 17.99
N SER A 175 -2.06 -9.25 17.42
CA SER A 175 -1.27 -8.35 16.57
C SER A 175 -1.98 -7.93 15.27
N ARG A 176 -3.12 -8.57 14.95
CA ARG A 176 -3.89 -8.31 13.73
C ARG A 176 -5.06 -7.38 13.94
N SER A 177 -5.31 -6.86 15.14
CA SER A 177 -6.55 -6.14 15.44
C SER A 177 -6.35 -4.93 16.36
N PHE A 178 -6.34 -3.73 15.75
CA PHE A 178 -6.20 -2.45 16.46
C PHE A 178 -4.96 -2.34 17.34
N THR A 179 -3.84 -2.94 16.94
CA THR A 179 -2.59 -2.98 17.71
C THR A 179 -1.47 -2.23 17.02
N VAL A 180 -0.57 -1.66 17.82
CA VAL A 180 0.63 -0.95 17.38
C VAL A 180 1.81 -1.27 18.29
N GLU A 181 3.02 -1.20 17.72
CA GLU A 181 4.30 -1.15 18.44
C GLU A 181 4.65 0.31 18.73
N ASN A 182 5.09 0.62 19.94
CA ASN A 182 5.46 1.98 20.32
C ASN A 182 6.98 2.17 20.33
N SER A 183 7.45 3.34 19.92
CA SER A 183 8.90 3.64 19.87
C SER A 183 9.63 3.51 21.21
N LEU A 184 8.92 3.56 22.34
CA LEU A 184 9.49 3.48 23.69
C LEU A 184 9.28 2.11 24.36
N MET A 185 8.56 1.17 23.72
CA MET A 185 8.21 -0.13 24.31
C MET A 185 8.23 -1.26 23.28
N SER A 186 8.75 -2.42 23.68
CA SER A 186 8.81 -3.61 22.82
C SER A 186 7.54 -4.48 22.83
N GLU A 187 6.40 -3.95 23.31
CA GLU A 187 5.14 -4.69 23.43
C GLU A 187 4.05 -4.11 22.53
N PHE A 188 3.11 -4.96 22.08
CA PHE A 188 1.89 -4.50 21.42
C PHE A 188 0.96 -3.79 22.40
N ILE A 189 0.46 -2.63 21.99
CA ILE A 189 -0.59 -1.88 22.67
C ILE A 189 -1.75 -1.64 21.70
N SER A 190 -2.96 -1.55 22.23
CA SER A 190 -4.18 -1.52 21.42
C SER A 190 -5.01 -0.26 21.60
N PHE A 191 -5.64 0.19 20.52
CA PHE A 191 -6.70 1.20 20.55
C PHE A 191 -8.04 0.54 20.86
N ILE A 192 -8.97 1.28 21.45
CA ILE A 192 -10.36 0.83 21.58
C ILE A 192 -11.09 1.14 20.26
N PRO A 193 -11.68 0.15 19.58
CA PRO A 193 -12.50 0.39 18.40
C PRO A 193 -13.68 1.31 18.73
N GLN A 194 -14.10 2.15 17.79
CA GLN A 194 -15.16 3.13 17.99
C GLN A 194 -16.43 2.75 17.22
N GLY A 195 -17.60 3.04 17.80
CA GLY A 195 -18.89 2.76 17.13
C GLY A 195 -19.03 1.30 16.73
N ASP A 196 -19.26 1.04 15.44
CA ASP A 196 -19.42 -0.29 14.87
C ASP A 196 -18.13 -0.87 14.27
N GLU A 197 -16.97 -0.24 14.47
CA GLU A 197 -15.69 -0.76 14.01
C GLU A 197 -15.40 -2.14 14.61
N VAL A 198 -15.17 -3.13 13.76
CA VAL A 198 -14.84 -4.49 14.22
C VAL A 198 -13.75 -5.16 13.39
N VAL A 199 -12.99 -6.03 14.05
CA VAL A 199 -12.14 -7.05 13.41
C VAL A 199 -12.42 -8.39 14.07
N PHE A 200 -12.94 -9.33 13.28
CA PHE A 200 -13.23 -10.69 13.70
C PHE A 200 -12.33 -11.68 12.98
N GLU A 201 -11.66 -12.53 13.73
CA GLU A 201 -10.79 -13.60 13.24
C GLU A 201 -11.40 -14.93 13.63
N PHE A 202 -11.80 -15.75 12.66
CA PHE A 202 -12.46 -17.03 12.92
C PHE A 202 -11.96 -18.13 11.99
N GLU A 203 -12.09 -19.39 12.43
CA GLU A 203 -11.65 -20.55 11.65
C GLU A 203 -12.83 -21.45 11.31
N GLY A 204 -13.22 -21.43 10.03
CA GLY A 204 -14.18 -22.35 9.45
C GLY A 204 -13.54 -23.68 9.04
N LYS A 205 -14.30 -24.77 9.12
CA LYS A 205 -13.83 -26.13 8.82
C LYS A 205 -13.43 -26.31 7.35
N LYS A 206 -14.16 -25.72 6.41
CA LYS A 206 -13.90 -25.78 4.95
C LYS A 206 -13.11 -24.59 4.46
N THR A 207 -13.46 -23.40 4.96
CA THR A 207 -12.90 -22.11 4.54
C THR A 207 -11.54 -21.81 5.18
N GLY A 208 -11.20 -22.45 6.30
CA GLY A 208 -9.98 -22.13 7.03
C GLY A 208 -10.11 -20.81 7.79
N ILE A 209 -9.00 -20.11 7.97
CA ILE A 209 -8.98 -18.87 8.75
C ILE A 209 -9.45 -17.71 7.88
N MET A 210 -10.42 -16.97 8.39
CA MET A 210 -11.00 -15.81 7.77
C MET A 210 -10.94 -14.61 8.72
N THR A 211 -10.80 -13.42 8.13
CA THR A 211 -10.87 -12.14 8.83
C THR A 211 -12.03 -11.35 8.26
N TYR A 212 -12.95 -10.93 9.11
CA TYR A 212 -14.00 -9.98 8.78
C TYR A 212 -13.66 -8.64 9.42
N VAL A 213 -13.56 -7.59 8.62
CA VAL A 213 -13.34 -6.22 9.07
C VAL A 213 -14.56 -5.40 8.68
N PHE A 214 -15.07 -4.62 9.63
CA PHE A 214 -16.02 -3.55 9.33
C PHE A 214 -15.44 -2.21 9.77
N SER A 215 -15.47 -1.24 8.85
CA SER A 215 -15.00 0.12 9.07
C SER A 215 -16.04 1.11 8.51
N PRO A 216 -16.88 1.74 9.35
CA PRO A 216 -18.00 2.58 8.90
C PRO A 216 -17.59 3.85 8.13
N PHE A 217 -16.30 4.19 8.13
CA PHE A 217 -15.74 5.34 7.43
C PHE A 217 -14.82 4.96 6.27
N ALA A 218 -14.69 3.65 5.99
CA ALA A 218 -14.03 3.20 4.77
C ALA A 218 -14.99 3.38 3.60
N GLU A 219 -14.45 3.61 2.40
CA GLU A 219 -15.22 3.58 1.16
C GLU A 219 -15.99 2.25 1.01
N GLU A 220 -15.32 1.16 1.41
CA GLU A 220 -15.86 -0.18 1.46
C GLU A 220 -15.92 -0.62 2.91
N GLU A 221 -17.12 -0.57 3.49
CA GLU A 221 -17.31 -0.79 4.93
C GLU A 221 -16.97 -2.24 5.31
N ILE A 222 -17.28 -3.24 4.48
CA ILE A 222 -17.00 -4.66 4.73
C ILE A 222 -15.78 -5.13 3.94
N ASN A 223 -14.84 -5.77 4.63
CA ASN A 223 -13.78 -6.57 4.03
C ASN A 223 -13.76 -7.98 4.65
N LEU A 224 -14.04 -8.99 3.82
CA LEU A 224 -13.91 -10.40 4.18
C LEU A 224 -12.69 -10.99 3.48
N PHE A 225 -11.69 -11.38 4.27
CA PHE A 225 -10.42 -11.90 3.80
C PHE A 225 -10.23 -13.37 4.18
N GLN A 226 -9.63 -14.16 3.29
CA GLN A 226 -9.28 -15.56 3.53
C GLN A 226 -7.74 -15.71 3.53
N TRP A 227 -7.19 -16.16 4.66
CA TRP A 227 -5.74 -16.36 4.80
C TRP A 227 -5.22 -17.50 3.94
N LYS A 228 -6.03 -18.54 3.73
CA LYS A 228 -5.69 -19.61 2.80
C LYS A 228 -5.72 -19.06 1.37
N GLY A 229 -4.53 -18.88 0.79
CA GLY A 229 -4.36 -18.30 -0.54
C GLY A 229 -4.31 -16.77 -0.57
N GLU A 230 -4.22 -16.12 0.60
CA GLU A 230 -4.02 -14.67 0.77
C GLU A 230 -4.92 -13.79 -0.11
N ARG A 231 -6.23 -14.01 -0.05
CA ARG A 231 -7.17 -13.40 -1.00
C ARG A 231 -8.35 -12.71 -0.33
N ILE A 232 -8.79 -11.63 -0.96
CA ILE A 232 -10.03 -10.92 -0.61
C ILE A 232 -11.21 -11.72 -1.19
N VAL A 233 -12.15 -12.08 -0.31
CA VAL A 233 -13.37 -12.81 -0.67
C VAL A 233 -14.48 -11.83 -1.04
N ASN A 234 -14.77 -10.84 -0.20
CA ASN A 234 -15.71 -9.77 -0.52
C ASN A 234 -15.17 -8.43 0.01
N LEU A 235 -15.44 -7.36 -0.74
CA LEU A 235 -15.08 -5.98 -0.39
C LEU A 235 -16.19 -5.08 -0.95
N TYR A 236 -17.04 -4.56 -0.07
CA TYR A 236 -18.20 -3.76 -0.46
C TYR A 236 -18.77 -2.99 0.74
N SER A 237 -19.58 -1.97 0.47
CA SER A 237 -20.47 -1.35 1.45
C SER A 237 -21.91 -1.91 1.34
N PRO A 238 -22.55 -2.35 2.45
CA PRO A 238 -23.95 -2.78 2.45
C PRO A 238 -24.90 -1.71 1.94
N GLU A 239 -25.95 -2.11 1.22
CA GLU A 239 -27.03 -1.19 0.82
C GLU A 239 -27.80 -0.73 2.07
N SER A 240 -27.62 0.53 2.48
CA SER A 240 -28.41 1.10 3.58
C SER A 240 -29.82 1.45 3.09
N GLU A 241 -30.85 0.85 3.67
CA GLU A 241 -32.24 1.28 3.47
C GLU A 241 -32.42 2.75 3.92
N GLY A 242 -32.62 3.66 2.97
CA GLY A 242 -33.30 4.95 3.22
C GLY A 242 -32.45 6.16 3.64
N GLN A 243 -31.14 6.04 3.84
CA GLN A 243 -30.26 7.22 3.91
C GLN A 243 -29.07 6.99 3.00
N LYS A 244 -28.94 7.80 1.93
CA LYS A 244 -27.61 8.10 1.41
C LYS A 244 -26.86 8.72 2.59
N ARG A 245 -26.18 7.89 3.38
CA ARG A 245 -25.28 8.37 4.43
C ARG A 245 -24.36 9.32 3.69
N MET A 246 -24.39 10.59 4.09
CA MET A 246 -23.42 11.55 3.62
C MET A 246 -22.08 10.93 3.96
N PHE A 247 -21.36 10.44 2.95
CA PHE A 247 -19.98 10.03 3.09
C PHE A 247 -19.23 11.33 3.41
N VAL A 248 -19.18 11.67 4.69
CA VAL A 248 -18.11 12.48 5.21
C VAL A 248 -16.93 11.51 5.15
N SER A 249 -16.27 11.42 3.99
CA SER A 249 -14.89 10.99 4.04
C SER A 249 -14.27 11.93 5.06
N PHE A 250 -13.63 11.38 6.09
CA PHE A 250 -12.71 12.19 6.86
C PHE A 250 -11.65 12.57 5.84
N GLY A 251 -11.86 13.73 5.20
CA GLY A 251 -11.06 14.18 4.09
C GLY A 251 -9.61 14.08 4.50
N ARG A 252 -8.74 13.78 3.53
CA ARG A 252 -7.29 13.96 3.62
C ARG A 252 -6.95 14.96 4.73
N MET A 253 -6.44 14.49 5.86
CA MET A 253 -6.23 15.37 7.02
C MET A 253 -5.04 16.31 6.80
N PHE A 254 -4.16 15.92 5.89
CA PHE A 254 -2.99 16.66 5.46
C PHE A 254 -2.65 16.30 4.02
N ASP A 255 -1.92 17.19 3.36
CA ASP A 255 -1.37 17.05 2.03
C ASP A 255 0.16 17.01 2.08
N ILE A 256 0.80 16.24 1.22
CA ILE A 256 2.26 16.20 1.11
C ILE A 256 2.68 17.06 -0.07
N ASP A 257 3.39 18.15 0.21
CA ASP A 257 3.81 19.09 -0.84
C ASP A 257 5.13 18.64 -1.50
N ALA A 258 6.07 18.16 -0.69
CA ALA A 258 7.39 17.77 -1.18
C ALA A 258 8.12 16.77 -0.29
N TYR A 259 8.97 15.97 -0.91
CA TYR A 259 9.97 15.14 -0.26
C TYR A 259 11.39 15.56 -0.63
N LYS A 260 12.26 15.55 0.38
CA LYS A 260 13.72 15.52 0.20
C LYS A 260 14.26 14.26 0.86
N LEU A 261 14.78 13.34 0.06
CA LEU A 261 15.30 12.06 0.54
C LEU A 261 16.79 11.95 0.30
N GLU A 262 17.49 11.42 1.29
CA GLU A 262 18.84 10.92 1.14
C GLU A 262 18.84 9.44 1.50
N ILE A 263 19.25 8.58 0.57
CA ILE A 263 19.32 7.13 0.77
C ILE A 263 20.71 6.60 0.50
N ASP A 264 21.11 5.56 1.24
CA ASP A 264 22.24 4.69 0.93
C ASP A 264 21.68 3.28 0.74
N TYR A 265 21.87 2.73 -0.47
CA TYR A 265 21.43 1.38 -0.80
C TYR A 265 22.62 0.53 -1.24
N ASN A 266 22.81 -0.60 -0.55
CA ASN A 266 23.78 -1.61 -0.91
C ASN A 266 23.07 -2.85 -1.49
N PRO A 267 23.16 -3.09 -2.82
CA PRO A 267 22.55 -4.23 -3.48
C PRO A 267 23.02 -5.60 -2.94
N LYS A 268 24.28 -5.71 -2.49
CA LYS A 268 24.88 -6.98 -2.06
C LYS A 268 24.17 -7.59 -0.85
N ASP A 269 23.86 -6.75 0.13
CA ASP A 269 23.23 -7.16 1.39
C ASP A 269 21.75 -6.73 1.46
N SER A 270 21.26 -6.11 0.38
CA SER A 270 19.91 -5.53 0.26
C SER A 270 19.58 -4.59 1.42
N TYR A 271 20.58 -3.81 1.82
CA TYR A 271 20.49 -2.93 2.97
C TYR A 271 20.22 -1.51 2.49
N LEU A 272 19.20 -0.88 3.05
CA LEU A 272 18.84 0.50 2.79
C LEU A 272 18.90 1.29 4.09
N SER A 273 19.56 2.43 4.07
CA SER A 273 19.41 3.47 5.09
C SER A 273 18.89 4.74 4.44
N GLY A 274 18.06 5.49 5.16
CA GLY A 274 17.35 6.62 4.60
C GLY A 274 17.11 7.72 5.62
N LYS A 275 17.15 8.95 5.11
CA LYS A 275 16.66 10.15 5.75
C LYS A 275 15.60 10.77 4.84
N ALA A 276 14.35 10.80 5.31
CA ALA A 276 13.26 11.47 4.61
C ALA A 276 12.91 12.77 5.33
N GLN A 277 13.02 13.89 4.64
CA GLN A 277 12.42 15.16 5.06
C GLN A 277 11.13 15.38 4.25
N ILE A 278 10.02 15.55 4.94
CA ILE A 278 8.67 15.60 4.37
C ILE A 278 8.09 16.98 4.68
N LYS A 279 7.64 17.70 3.66
CA LYS A 279 6.91 18.97 3.80
C LYS A 279 5.41 18.69 3.74
N ILE A 280 4.70 19.05 4.80
CA ILE A 280 3.31 18.66 5.03
C ILE A 280 2.45 19.91 5.19
N ILE A 281 1.28 19.93 4.56
CA ILE A 281 0.26 20.98 4.66
C ILE A 281 -0.96 20.42 5.39
N PRO A 282 -1.28 20.86 6.63
CA PRO A 282 -2.50 20.46 7.31
C PRO A 282 -3.75 20.95 6.57
N LEU A 283 -4.76 20.07 6.46
CA LEU A 283 -6.05 20.38 5.85
C LEU A 283 -7.17 20.55 6.90
N VAL A 284 -6.86 20.29 8.17
CA VAL A 284 -7.73 20.47 9.34
C VAL A 284 -7.17 21.52 10.29
N ASP A 285 -8.03 22.10 11.14
CA ASP A 285 -7.67 23.22 12.02
C ASP A 285 -6.80 22.80 13.21
N SER A 286 -6.78 21.51 13.53
CA SER A 286 -5.98 20.91 14.60
C SER A 286 -5.49 19.52 14.18
N LEU A 287 -4.30 19.46 13.56
CA LEU A 287 -3.64 18.22 13.18
C LEU A 287 -2.62 17.82 14.25
N ASP A 288 -2.89 16.74 14.98
CA ASP A 288 -2.07 16.28 16.13
C ASP A 288 -1.24 15.03 15.82
N SER A 289 -1.53 14.36 14.70
CA SER A 289 -0.90 13.11 14.32
C SER A 289 -0.93 12.89 12.81
N LEU A 290 0.03 12.11 12.34
CA LEU A 290 0.24 11.78 10.94
C LEU A 290 0.21 10.27 10.75
N LYS A 291 -0.25 9.82 9.57
CA LYS A 291 -0.34 8.41 9.19
C LYS A 291 0.33 8.22 7.83
N PHE A 292 1.30 7.31 7.75
CA PHE A 292 2.03 6.96 6.54
C PHE A 292 1.98 5.46 6.29
N LYS A 293 2.22 5.05 5.05
CA LYS A 293 2.58 3.68 4.68
C LYS A 293 4.09 3.52 4.76
N PHE A 294 4.55 2.41 5.36
CA PHE A 294 5.97 2.17 5.58
C PHE A 294 6.31 0.69 5.63
N HIS A 295 7.40 0.28 4.99
CA HIS A 295 7.81 -1.12 4.90
C HIS A 295 7.99 -1.75 6.29
N GLN A 296 7.54 -3.00 6.45
CA GLN A 296 7.55 -3.71 7.72
C GLN A 296 8.97 -4.01 8.24
N ASP A 297 9.93 -4.24 7.33
CA ASP A 297 11.30 -4.65 7.66
C ASP A 297 12.29 -3.47 7.80
N LEU A 298 11.86 -2.24 7.49
CA LEU A 298 12.65 -1.05 7.75
C LEU A 298 12.41 -0.60 9.19
N GLU A 299 13.47 -0.46 9.99
CA GLU A 299 13.42 0.08 11.34
C GLU A 299 13.43 1.62 11.28
N VAL A 300 12.50 2.26 11.99
CA VAL A 300 12.52 3.71 12.21
C VAL A 300 13.41 3.96 13.43
N LEU A 301 14.50 4.68 13.22
CA LEU A 301 15.47 5.00 14.27
C LEU A 301 14.99 6.18 15.09
N LYS A 302 14.66 7.28 14.40
CA LYS A 302 14.26 8.54 15.02
C LYS A 302 13.34 9.33 14.10
N VAL A 303 12.51 10.14 14.71
CA VAL A 303 11.61 11.07 14.02
C VAL A 303 11.78 12.43 14.68
N TYR A 304 11.95 13.50 13.89
CA TYR A 304 12.13 14.86 14.39
C TYR A 304 11.12 15.82 13.77
N ASP A 305 10.65 16.78 14.56
CA ASP A 305 9.97 17.96 14.03
C ASP A 305 10.97 18.96 13.43
N GLN A 306 10.45 20.01 12.80
CA GLN A 306 11.24 21.11 12.23
C GLN A 306 12.13 21.84 13.25
N GLN A 307 11.83 21.77 14.55
CA GLN A 307 12.64 22.31 15.65
C GLN A 307 13.66 21.29 16.21
N LYS A 308 13.82 20.13 15.55
CA LYS A 308 14.71 19.03 15.98
C LYS A 308 14.33 18.43 17.34
N ASN A 309 13.05 18.50 17.73
CA ASN A 309 12.55 17.73 18.85
C ASN A 309 12.16 16.34 18.38
N GLU A 310 12.60 15.31 19.12
CA GLU A 310 12.27 13.93 18.81
C GLU A 310 10.77 13.66 19.02
N LEU A 311 10.12 12.96 18.09
CA LEU A 311 8.69 12.65 18.05
C LEU A 311 8.42 11.20 18.49
N ILE A 312 7.25 10.94 19.11
CA ILE A 312 6.83 9.57 19.42
C ILE A 312 6.15 9.05 18.17
N PHE A 313 6.40 7.79 17.86
CA PHE A 313 5.75 7.12 16.75
C PHE A 313 5.29 5.73 17.14
N ASN A 314 4.30 5.25 16.40
CA ASN A 314 3.76 3.91 16.50
C ASN A 314 3.84 3.22 15.13
N ARG A 315 3.97 1.89 15.13
CA ARG A 315 4.00 1.10 13.89
C ARG A 315 3.03 -0.07 13.96
N ASP A 316 2.30 -0.27 12.86
CA ASP A 316 1.59 -1.52 12.58
C ASP A 316 2.31 -2.18 11.40
N ARG A 317 3.19 -3.14 11.71
CA ARG A 317 4.01 -3.83 10.69
C ARG A 317 3.15 -4.63 9.73
N LEU A 318 2.06 -5.24 10.22
CA LEU A 318 1.18 -6.07 9.41
C LEU A 318 0.46 -5.25 8.34
N ARG A 319 -0.09 -4.10 8.73
CA ARG A 319 -0.77 -3.17 7.80
C ARG A 319 0.18 -2.22 7.08
N LYS A 320 1.49 -2.32 7.35
CA LYS A 320 2.53 -1.42 6.87
C LYS A 320 2.21 0.05 7.19
N LEU A 321 1.70 0.32 8.39
CA LEU A 321 1.33 1.68 8.82
C LEU A 321 2.35 2.24 9.82
N PHE A 322 2.59 3.53 9.72
CA PHE A 322 3.50 4.30 10.55
C PHE A 322 2.81 5.59 10.99
N TYR A 323 2.64 5.74 12.30
CA TYR A 323 1.96 6.88 12.92
C TYR A 323 2.96 7.77 13.64
N VAL A 324 2.87 9.09 13.47
CA VAL A 324 3.72 10.05 14.17
C VAL A 324 2.85 11.00 14.98
N TYR A 325 3.18 11.19 16.26
CA TYR A 325 2.47 12.10 17.16
C TYR A 325 3.21 13.42 17.30
N LEU A 326 2.53 14.50 16.95
CA LEU A 326 3.06 15.86 16.97
C LEU A 326 3.07 16.42 18.39
N LEU A 327 4.06 17.25 18.69
CA LEU A 327 4.18 17.91 19.99
C LEU A 327 3.18 19.05 20.20
N ARG A 328 2.74 19.66 19.10
CA ARG A 328 1.72 20.70 19.07
C ARG A 328 0.81 20.45 17.87
N PRO A 329 -0.52 20.61 18.03
CA PRO A 329 -1.41 20.59 16.89
C PRO A 329 -0.99 21.62 15.84
N GLN A 330 -0.91 21.19 14.58
CA GLN A 330 -0.62 22.07 13.45
C GLN A 330 -1.93 22.64 12.90
N LYS A 331 -1.91 23.91 12.53
CA LYS A 331 -3.08 24.64 12.03
C LYS A 331 -3.24 24.47 10.52
N ARG A 332 -4.48 24.48 10.04
CA ARG A 332 -4.82 24.41 8.62
C ARG A 332 -3.99 25.37 7.78
N GLY A 333 -3.45 24.88 6.68
CA GLY A 333 -2.71 25.68 5.69
C GLY A 333 -1.32 26.14 6.11
N GLN A 334 -0.85 25.83 7.33
CA GLN A 334 0.50 26.18 7.78
C GLN A 334 1.48 25.03 7.50
N PRO A 335 2.37 25.15 6.49
CA PRO A 335 3.28 24.06 6.17
C PRO A 335 4.31 23.87 7.28
N PHE A 336 4.66 22.61 7.55
CA PHE A 336 5.72 22.24 8.49
C PHE A 336 6.52 21.05 7.95
N TYR A 337 7.66 20.77 8.59
CA TYR A 337 8.56 19.70 8.20
C TYR A 337 8.63 18.58 9.24
N LEU A 338 8.76 17.36 8.73
CA LEU A 338 9.05 16.16 9.49
C LEU A 338 10.33 15.52 8.94
N GLU A 339 11.23 15.08 9.81
CA GLU A 339 12.39 14.27 9.42
C GLU A 339 12.28 12.86 10.01
N VAL A 340 12.46 11.84 9.17
CA VAL A 340 12.38 10.42 9.55
C VAL A 340 13.69 9.74 9.16
N PHE A 341 14.34 9.11 10.13
CA PHE A 341 15.57 8.33 9.95
C PHE A 341 15.24 6.85 10.08
N TYR A 342 15.69 6.06 9.12
CA TYR A 342 15.33 4.64 9.06
C TYR A 342 16.39 3.81 8.37
N ARG A 343 16.42 2.52 8.66
CA ARG A 343 17.33 1.56 8.02
C ARG A 343 16.79 0.14 8.09
N GLY A 344 17.24 -0.73 7.21
CA GLY A 344 16.89 -2.15 7.29
C GLY A 344 17.21 -2.91 6.03
N LYS A 345 16.87 -4.20 6.03
CA LYS A 345 16.98 -5.03 4.83
C LYS A 345 15.68 -4.95 4.05
N ILE A 346 15.79 -4.57 2.78
CA ILE A 346 14.66 -4.50 1.86
C ILE A 346 15.07 -5.12 0.52
N GLN A 347 14.35 -6.16 0.12
CA GLN A 347 14.53 -6.83 -1.16
C GLN A 347 13.70 -6.13 -2.24
N PRO A 348 14.20 -5.99 -3.47
CA PRO A 348 13.38 -5.58 -4.60
C PRO A 348 12.19 -6.52 -4.76
N GLU A 349 10.99 -5.98 -4.98
CA GLU A 349 9.80 -6.81 -5.14
C GLU A 349 9.79 -7.57 -6.49
N GLU A 350 9.16 -8.75 -6.50
CA GLU A 350 8.80 -9.45 -7.73
C GLU A 350 7.67 -8.69 -8.45
N LEU A 351 8.05 -7.80 -9.37
CA LEU A 351 7.09 -6.98 -10.12
C LEU A 351 6.33 -7.83 -11.14
N THR A 352 5.01 -7.75 -11.10
CA THR A 352 4.10 -8.40 -12.06
C THR A 352 3.04 -7.42 -12.60
N SER A 353 2.74 -6.34 -11.86
CA SER A 353 2.18 -5.04 -12.29
C SER A 353 2.14 -4.11 -11.07
N ASP A 354 1.78 -2.84 -11.23
CA ASP A 354 1.60 -1.90 -10.10
C ASP A 354 0.44 -2.26 -9.17
N VAL A 355 -0.43 -3.18 -9.60
CA VAL A 355 -1.72 -3.37 -8.95
C VAL A 355 -2.04 -4.83 -8.60
N VAL A 356 -1.52 -5.80 -9.36
CA VAL A 356 -1.80 -7.22 -9.12
C VAL A 356 -0.53 -8.05 -9.23
N LYS A 357 -0.30 -8.89 -8.21
CA LYS A 357 0.69 -9.96 -8.25
C LYS A 357 0.11 -11.21 -8.92
N GLY A 358 0.67 -11.60 -10.07
CA GLY A 358 0.19 -12.75 -10.83
C GLY A 358 1.31 -13.53 -11.51
N PRO A 359 1.41 -14.86 -11.34
CA PRO A 359 2.43 -15.65 -12.00
C PRO A 359 2.20 -15.63 -13.52
N GLN A 360 3.16 -15.07 -14.26
CA GLN A 360 3.17 -15.15 -15.73
C GLN A 360 3.63 -16.52 -16.25
N TYR A 361 4.14 -17.38 -15.35
CA TYR A 361 4.60 -18.73 -15.66
C TYR A 361 3.76 -19.76 -14.93
N LYS A 362 3.22 -20.71 -15.70
CA LYS A 362 2.82 -22.01 -15.20
C LYS A 362 3.85 -23.04 -15.69
N ASP A 363 4.40 -23.82 -14.77
CA ASP A 363 5.02 -25.12 -15.03
C ASP A 363 6.35 -25.18 -15.81
N GLU A 364 7.29 -24.25 -15.61
CA GLU A 364 8.68 -24.45 -16.09
C GLU A 364 9.70 -24.48 -14.95
N ILE A 365 10.36 -25.64 -14.77
CA ILE A 365 11.46 -25.83 -13.82
C ILE A 365 12.70 -25.08 -14.36
N ILE A 366 13.01 -23.94 -13.74
CA ILE A 366 14.27 -23.22 -13.98
C ILE A 366 15.35 -23.84 -13.10
N PHE A 367 16.23 -24.66 -13.70
CA PHE A 367 17.30 -25.37 -12.97
C PHE A 367 18.40 -24.45 -12.41
N ILE A 368 18.58 -23.25 -12.98
CA ILE A 368 19.52 -22.22 -12.51
C ILE A 368 18.80 -20.87 -12.56
N PRO A 369 18.46 -20.26 -11.41
CA PRO A 369 17.82 -18.95 -11.41
C PRO A 369 18.80 -17.91 -11.97
N PRO A 370 18.39 -17.09 -12.95
CA PRO A 370 19.23 -16.01 -13.45
C PRO A 370 19.53 -15.01 -12.32
N LYS A 371 20.80 -14.60 -12.20
CA LYS A 371 21.18 -13.47 -11.36
C LYS A 371 20.88 -12.18 -12.12
N PHE A 372 20.17 -11.27 -11.47
CA PHE A 372 19.85 -9.95 -12.02
C PHE A 372 20.78 -8.91 -11.41
N GLU A 373 21.33 -8.02 -12.23
CA GLU A 373 22.22 -6.94 -11.76
C GLU A 373 21.46 -5.64 -11.45
N THR A 374 20.12 -5.67 -11.49
CA THR A 374 19.25 -4.50 -11.29
C THR A 374 18.27 -4.70 -10.13
N HIS A 375 18.09 -3.64 -9.34
CA HIS A 375 17.28 -3.59 -8.12
C HIS A 375 16.30 -2.42 -8.22
N LEU A 376 15.02 -2.70 -8.45
CA LEU A 376 13.96 -1.69 -8.60
C LEU A 376 13.16 -1.53 -7.31
N PHE A 377 12.92 -0.28 -6.92
CA PHE A 377 12.00 0.10 -5.87
C PHE A 377 10.90 1.01 -6.43
N SER A 378 9.64 0.62 -6.23
CA SER A 378 8.44 1.37 -6.63
C SER A 378 7.51 1.61 -5.43
N GLN A 379 6.30 2.15 -5.66
CA GLN A 379 5.30 2.43 -4.62
C GLN A 379 4.99 1.20 -3.75
N SER A 380 4.96 0.00 -4.32
CA SER A 380 4.58 -1.23 -3.60
C SER A 380 5.56 -1.62 -2.49
N SER A 381 6.82 -1.19 -2.62
CA SER A 381 7.87 -1.50 -1.64
C SER A 381 7.81 -0.64 -0.38
N TYR A 382 7.07 0.46 -0.35
CA TYR A 382 6.94 1.36 0.82
C TYR A 382 8.29 1.71 1.48
N TRP A 383 9.33 1.89 0.65
CA TRP A 383 10.73 2.09 1.07
C TRP A 383 11.00 3.45 1.73
N TYR A 384 10.02 4.35 1.71
CA TYR A 384 9.98 5.64 2.38
C TYR A 384 8.63 5.81 3.09
N PRO A 385 8.48 6.78 4.02
CA PRO A 385 7.19 7.09 4.64
C PRO A 385 6.23 7.68 3.59
N ALA A 386 5.53 6.81 2.87
CA ALA A 386 4.64 7.15 1.77
C ALA A 386 3.28 7.64 2.30
N PRO A 387 2.56 8.48 1.54
CA PRO A 387 1.20 8.84 1.91
C PRO A 387 0.29 7.59 1.97
N PRO A 388 -0.76 7.61 2.81
CA PRO A 388 -1.62 6.45 2.99
C PRO A 388 -2.52 6.15 1.80
N ASP A 389 -2.84 7.19 1.04
CA ASP A 389 -3.65 7.21 -0.17
C ASP A 389 -2.84 7.90 -1.28
N ASP A 390 -3.32 7.87 -2.53
CA ASP A 390 -2.60 8.51 -3.64
C ASP A 390 -2.47 10.03 -3.43
N ASP A 391 -1.26 10.54 -3.71
CA ASP A 391 -0.89 11.94 -3.53
C ASP A 391 0.09 12.38 -4.62
N TYR A 392 0.23 13.69 -4.84
CA TYR A 392 1.14 14.28 -5.81
C TYR A 392 2.06 15.29 -5.14
N PHE A 393 3.36 14.99 -5.17
CA PHE A 393 4.36 15.78 -4.49
C PHE A 393 5.61 15.98 -5.33
N GLN A 394 6.34 17.06 -5.08
CA GLN A 394 7.66 17.27 -5.66
C GLN A 394 8.73 16.46 -4.91
N VAL A 395 9.79 16.05 -5.62
CA VAL A 395 10.81 15.17 -5.07
C VAL A 395 12.20 15.69 -5.35
N GLU A 396 13.06 15.66 -4.33
CA GLU A 396 14.51 15.71 -4.45
C GLU A 396 15.07 14.43 -3.82
N LEU A 397 15.63 13.53 -4.64
CA LEU A 397 16.20 12.26 -4.20
C LEU A 397 17.71 12.26 -4.41
N ARG A 398 18.49 12.21 -3.33
CA ARG A 398 19.91 11.89 -3.35
C ARG A 398 20.10 10.41 -3.02
N ALA A 399 20.51 9.63 -4.00
CA ALA A 399 20.76 8.20 -3.84
C ALA A 399 22.27 7.92 -3.83
N VAL A 400 22.74 7.18 -2.84
CA VAL A 400 24.12 6.73 -2.64
C VAL A 400 24.21 5.22 -2.86
N PHE A 401 25.21 4.78 -3.60
CA PHE A 401 25.38 3.37 -3.99
C PHE A 401 26.87 2.98 -4.13
N PRO A 402 27.19 1.67 -4.15
CA PRO A 402 28.56 1.18 -4.30
C PRO A 402 29.17 1.52 -5.67
N PRO A 403 30.51 1.60 -5.77
CA PRO A 403 31.21 1.79 -7.05
C PRO A 403 30.79 0.78 -8.12
N GLY A 404 30.60 1.27 -9.34
CA GLY A 404 30.26 0.47 -10.51
C GLY A 404 28.75 0.27 -10.70
N PHE A 405 27.94 0.66 -9.73
CA PHE A 405 26.50 0.80 -9.91
C PHE A 405 26.15 2.22 -10.37
N ASN A 406 25.01 2.36 -11.00
CA ASN A 406 24.35 3.61 -11.35
C ASN A 406 22.92 3.57 -10.78
N CYS A 407 22.32 4.73 -10.58
CA CYS A 407 20.93 4.87 -10.15
C CYS A 407 20.16 5.74 -11.15
N ILE A 408 18.95 5.31 -11.49
CA ILE A 408 18.00 6.02 -12.34
C ILE A 408 16.71 6.21 -11.53
N SER A 409 16.16 7.42 -11.51
CA SER A 409 14.95 7.78 -10.76
C SER A 409 14.11 8.83 -11.49
N ASN A 410 13.01 9.25 -10.86
CA ASN A 410 12.08 10.25 -11.37
C ASN A 410 12.73 11.64 -11.45
N GLY A 411 12.32 12.44 -12.43
CA GLY A 411 12.73 13.84 -12.58
C GLY A 411 14.17 13.99 -13.05
N ASP A 412 14.63 15.22 -13.32
CA ASP A 412 15.93 15.56 -13.90
C ASP A 412 17.13 15.10 -13.04
N LEU A 413 18.18 14.58 -13.69
CA LEU A 413 19.47 14.32 -13.03
C LEU A 413 20.19 15.66 -12.86
N VAL A 414 20.27 16.17 -11.63
CA VAL A 414 20.84 17.50 -11.36
C VAL A 414 22.28 17.45 -10.87
N GLU A 415 22.69 16.33 -10.27
CA GLU A 415 24.03 16.17 -9.72
C GLU A 415 24.45 14.71 -9.74
N ARG A 416 25.75 14.45 -9.97
CA ARG A 416 26.36 13.13 -9.79
C ARG A 416 27.81 13.32 -9.32
N GLY A 417 28.27 12.44 -8.44
CA GLY A 417 29.63 12.56 -7.93
C GLY A 417 30.08 11.38 -7.09
N GLN A 418 31.24 11.55 -6.46
CA GLN A 418 31.77 10.63 -5.44
C GLN A 418 31.83 11.34 -4.09
N ILE A 419 31.49 10.65 -3.01
CA ILE A 419 31.58 11.18 -1.65
C ILE A 419 33.00 10.97 -1.12
N GLY A 420 33.69 12.06 -0.78
CA GLY A 420 34.99 12.02 -0.10
C GLY A 420 34.87 11.53 1.35
N MET A 421 35.91 10.90 1.90
CA MET A 421 35.88 10.30 3.25
C MET A 421 35.62 11.31 4.40
N THR A 422 35.72 12.62 4.16
CA THR A 422 35.62 13.71 5.16
C THR A 422 34.29 14.47 5.19
N GLU A 423 33.36 14.22 4.25
CA GLU A 423 31.99 14.81 4.26
C GLU A 423 30.96 13.85 4.88
N ARG A 424 31.40 13.02 5.83
CA ARG A 424 30.60 11.94 6.41
C ARG A 424 29.70 12.48 7.52
N VAL A 425 28.39 12.52 7.27
CA VAL A 425 27.38 12.75 8.32
C VAL A 425 27.40 11.58 9.28
N GLU A 426 27.83 11.80 10.53
CA GLU A 426 28.08 10.79 11.56
C GLU A 426 26.85 9.98 12.02
N GLU A 427 25.63 10.35 11.61
CA GLU A 427 24.38 9.75 12.12
C GLU A 427 23.83 8.55 11.30
N LEU A 428 24.37 8.27 10.11
CA LEU A 428 23.95 7.14 9.26
C LEU A 428 25.17 6.28 8.91
N GLU A 429 25.07 4.96 9.08
CA GLU A 429 26.05 4.01 8.53
C GLU A 429 26.00 4.06 6.99
N LYS A 430 26.86 4.88 6.38
CA LYS A 430 26.94 5.03 4.92
C LYS A 430 28.02 4.10 4.35
N ILE A 431 27.64 3.29 3.37
CA ILE A 431 28.42 2.19 2.78
C ILE A 431 28.84 2.52 1.33
N GLY A 432 28.18 3.49 0.67
CA GLY A 432 28.46 3.83 -0.73
C GLY A 432 29.45 5.00 -0.96
N HIS A 433 30.00 5.05 -2.17
CA HIS A 433 30.96 6.09 -2.59
C HIS A 433 30.45 6.93 -3.76
N GLN A 434 29.50 6.44 -4.56
CA GLN A 434 28.92 7.18 -5.68
C GLN A 434 27.54 7.69 -5.28
N TYR A 435 27.18 8.88 -5.78
CA TYR A 435 25.84 9.42 -5.58
C TYR A 435 25.30 10.07 -6.85
N CYS A 436 23.99 10.12 -6.94
CA CYS A 436 23.26 10.96 -7.89
C CYS A 436 22.11 11.66 -7.18
N THR A 437 21.82 12.88 -7.61
CA THR A 437 20.68 13.67 -7.15
C THR A 437 19.70 13.86 -8.29
N TYR A 438 18.46 13.43 -8.08
CA TYR A 438 17.34 13.60 -9.00
C TYR A 438 16.35 14.60 -8.42
N LYS A 439 15.76 15.44 -9.28
CA LYS A 439 14.76 16.43 -8.88
C LYS A 439 13.59 16.49 -9.85
N THR A 440 12.38 16.39 -9.34
CA THR A 440 11.19 16.58 -10.17
C THR A 440 10.82 18.04 -10.31
N ARG A 441 10.46 18.47 -11.53
CA ARG A 441 9.86 19.79 -11.77
C ARG A 441 8.36 19.76 -11.55
N PHE A 442 7.71 18.68 -11.97
CA PHE A 442 6.28 18.46 -11.77
C PHE A 442 6.03 17.51 -10.58
N PRO A 443 4.91 17.65 -9.86
CA PRO A 443 4.50 16.68 -8.84
C PRO A 443 4.33 15.27 -9.45
N ILE A 444 4.73 14.25 -8.71
CA ILE A 444 4.60 12.85 -9.12
C ILE A 444 3.81 12.06 -8.07
N LYS A 445 3.17 10.98 -8.52
CA LYS A 445 2.35 10.09 -7.69
C LYS A 445 3.17 9.32 -6.63
N TYR A 446 4.34 8.83 -7.03
CA TYR A 446 5.21 8.05 -6.14
C TYR A 446 6.67 8.12 -6.58
N ILE A 447 7.56 7.87 -5.62
CA ILE A 447 9.01 7.84 -5.85
C ILE A 447 9.45 6.43 -6.21
N SER A 448 10.14 6.30 -7.33
CA SER A 448 10.77 5.07 -7.79
C SER A 448 12.22 5.29 -8.18
N PHE A 449 13.06 4.31 -7.90
CA PHE A 449 14.44 4.30 -8.35
C PHE A 449 14.90 2.88 -8.66
N ILE A 450 15.83 2.76 -9.60
CA ILE A 450 16.46 1.50 -9.97
C ILE A 450 17.98 1.64 -9.84
N VAL A 451 18.60 0.72 -9.10
CA VAL A 451 20.05 0.63 -8.94
C VAL A 451 20.55 -0.57 -9.73
N GLY A 452 21.56 -0.36 -10.57
CA GLY A 452 22.11 -1.41 -11.41
C GLY A 452 23.30 -0.92 -12.21
N LYS A 453 23.91 -1.83 -12.96
CA LYS A 453 24.98 -1.49 -13.90
C LYS A 453 24.36 -1.09 -15.23
N PHE A 454 24.37 0.20 -15.55
CA PHE A 454 23.72 0.75 -16.74
C PHE A 454 24.72 1.43 -17.67
N GLU A 455 24.53 1.22 -18.97
CA GLU A 455 25.19 1.95 -20.04
C GLU A 455 24.19 2.88 -20.73
N GLU A 456 24.56 4.15 -20.90
CA GLU A 456 23.79 5.08 -21.72
C GLU A 456 24.00 4.75 -23.20
N ARG A 457 22.91 4.49 -23.92
CA ARG A 457 22.93 4.14 -25.35
C ARG A 457 22.65 5.32 -26.26
N GLY A 458 22.16 6.43 -25.71
CA GLY A 458 21.99 7.70 -26.41
C GLY A 458 20.78 8.49 -25.94
N GLN A 459 20.60 9.66 -26.55
CA GLN A 459 19.48 10.56 -26.31
C GLN A 459 18.84 11.06 -27.61
N ARG A 460 17.56 11.43 -27.54
CA ARG A 460 16.80 12.13 -28.58
C ARG A 460 15.90 13.20 -27.97
N GLN A 461 15.36 14.06 -28.82
CA GLN A 461 14.36 15.06 -28.44
C GLN A 461 13.03 14.71 -29.10
N ALA A 462 11.99 14.46 -28.29
CA ALA A 462 10.61 14.27 -28.77
C ALA A 462 9.84 15.57 -28.52
N LYS A 463 9.53 16.32 -29.59
CA LYS A 463 9.20 17.76 -29.53
C LYS A 463 10.24 18.58 -28.76
N LYS A 464 10.04 18.78 -27.46
CA LYS A 464 10.92 19.53 -26.53
C LYS A 464 11.29 18.72 -25.28
N ILE A 465 10.97 17.43 -25.30
CA ILE A 465 11.17 16.52 -24.17
C ILE A 465 12.39 15.63 -24.46
N PRO A 466 13.44 15.67 -23.63
CA PRO A 466 14.58 14.78 -23.78
C PRO A 466 14.18 13.34 -23.44
N VAL A 467 14.55 12.42 -24.33
CA VAL A 467 14.40 10.98 -24.17
C VAL A 467 15.78 10.35 -24.11
N VAL A 468 16.13 9.69 -23.00
CA VAL A 468 17.45 9.03 -22.83
C VAL A 468 17.25 7.55 -22.59
N TYR A 469 18.09 6.73 -23.22
CA TYR A 469 17.99 5.28 -23.15
C TYR A 469 19.19 4.69 -22.40
N TYR A 470 18.89 3.95 -21.35
CA TYR A 470 19.83 3.18 -20.54
C TYR A 470 19.58 1.68 -20.73
N GLN A 471 20.68 0.93 -20.88
CA GLN A 471 20.66 -0.52 -21.00
C GLN A 471 21.45 -1.15 -19.85
N ALA A 472 20.85 -2.12 -19.15
CA ALA A 472 21.56 -2.88 -18.14
C ALA A 472 22.61 -3.81 -18.77
N SER A 473 23.75 -3.97 -18.11
CA SER A 473 24.89 -4.78 -18.62
C SER A 473 24.59 -6.27 -18.77
N ASP A 474 23.59 -6.78 -18.07
CA ASP A 474 23.16 -8.19 -18.11
C ASP A 474 22.15 -8.49 -19.24
N THR A 475 21.80 -7.49 -20.05
CA THR A 475 20.88 -7.64 -21.19
C THR A 475 21.59 -8.01 -22.49
N GLY A 476 20.86 -8.58 -23.45
CA GLY A 476 21.43 -8.99 -24.73
C GLY A 476 21.72 -7.83 -25.69
N TYR A 477 22.62 -8.05 -26.64
CA TYR A 477 22.84 -7.13 -27.77
C TYR A 477 21.68 -7.21 -28.77
N TYR A 478 20.56 -6.57 -28.47
CA TYR A 478 19.49 -6.34 -29.43
C TYR A 478 19.49 -4.86 -29.85
N HIS A 479 19.85 -4.58 -31.09
CA HIS A 479 19.66 -3.25 -31.68
C HIS A 479 18.17 -3.02 -31.95
N ARG A 480 17.45 -2.52 -30.94
CA ARG A 480 16.14 -1.89 -31.13
C ARG A 480 16.34 -0.38 -31.12
N GLU A 481 15.70 0.30 -32.06
CA GLU A 481 15.70 1.77 -32.14
C GLU A 481 14.70 2.37 -31.14
N TRP A 482 14.84 2.03 -29.85
CA TRP A 482 13.91 2.43 -28.80
C TRP A 482 13.69 3.94 -28.74
N LEU A 483 14.76 4.72 -28.90
CA LEU A 483 14.70 6.17 -28.91
C LEU A 483 13.83 6.71 -30.07
N ALA A 484 13.99 6.16 -31.28
CA ALA A 484 13.23 6.62 -32.44
C ALA A 484 11.76 6.18 -32.40
N GLU A 485 11.46 5.00 -31.82
CA GLU A 485 10.08 4.58 -31.58
C GLU A 485 9.41 5.44 -30.51
N ALA A 486 10.09 5.71 -29.39
CA ALA A 486 9.58 6.55 -28.31
C ALA A 486 9.29 7.98 -28.78
N GLU A 487 10.18 8.56 -29.59
CA GLU A 487 9.98 9.89 -30.20
C GLU A 487 8.64 9.96 -30.96
N LYS A 488 8.40 9.00 -31.86
CA LYS A 488 7.14 8.93 -32.64
C LYS A 488 5.90 8.72 -31.77
N MET A 489 6.02 7.94 -30.69
CA MET A 489 4.91 7.68 -29.76
C MET A 489 4.58 8.92 -28.93
N ILE A 490 5.58 9.58 -28.36
CA ILE A 490 5.40 10.82 -27.58
C ILE A 490 4.81 11.91 -28.47
N ASP A 491 5.29 12.04 -29.72
CA ASP A 491 4.74 13.02 -30.67
C ASP A 491 3.26 12.78 -30.95
N PHE A 492 2.89 11.52 -31.18
CA PHE A 492 1.51 11.11 -31.43
C PHE A 492 0.62 11.34 -30.20
N TYR A 493 1.01 10.82 -29.04
CA TYR A 493 0.22 11.01 -27.81
C TYR A 493 0.12 12.48 -27.42
N SER A 494 1.16 13.27 -27.67
CA SER A 494 1.09 14.71 -27.44
C SER A 494 0.13 15.45 -28.37
N GLN A 495 -0.27 14.86 -29.50
CA GLN A 495 -1.32 15.40 -30.37
C GLN A 495 -2.71 14.97 -29.92
N VAL A 496 -2.84 13.75 -29.37
CA VAL A 496 -4.13 13.15 -29.01
C VAL A 496 -4.55 13.53 -27.58
N PHE A 497 -3.63 13.49 -26.61
CA PHE A 497 -3.92 13.65 -25.18
C PHE A 497 -3.40 14.97 -24.59
N GLY A 498 -2.73 15.79 -25.39
CA GLY A 498 -2.07 17.03 -24.95
C GLY A 498 -0.63 16.80 -24.50
N SER A 499 0.04 17.89 -24.08
CA SER A 499 1.48 17.91 -23.78
C SER A 499 1.94 16.77 -22.85
N PHE A 500 3.16 16.28 -23.09
CA PHE A 500 3.79 15.31 -22.20
C PHE A 500 3.88 15.87 -20.77
N PRO A 501 3.46 15.12 -19.73
CA PRO A 501 3.20 15.68 -18.40
C PRO A 501 4.46 15.92 -17.55
N TYR A 502 5.63 15.45 -17.97
CA TYR A 502 6.88 15.56 -17.20
C TYR A 502 7.99 16.26 -17.98
N GLU A 503 9.08 16.58 -17.28
CA GLU A 503 10.28 17.21 -17.83
C GLU A 503 11.00 16.40 -18.91
N LYS A 504 10.93 15.06 -18.84
CA LYS A 504 11.74 14.13 -19.62
C LYS A 504 11.15 12.72 -19.60
N LEU A 505 11.74 11.83 -20.41
CA LEU A 505 11.51 10.39 -20.31
C LEU A 505 12.83 9.60 -20.32
N TYR A 506 13.08 8.77 -19.31
CA TYR A 506 14.09 7.72 -19.42
C TYR A 506 13.50 6.39 -19.84
N LEU A 507 14.21 5.68 -20.72
CA LEU A 507 13.92 4.28 -21.06
C LEU A 507 15.01 3.42 -20.43
N VAL A 508 14.63 2.45 -19.61
CA VAL A 508 15.57 1.56 -18.91
C VAL A 508 15.29 0.13 -19.31
N GLN A 509 16.19 -0.48 -20.07
CA GLN A 509 16.10 -1.92 -20.37
C GLN A 509 16.85 -2.73 -19.33
N ARG A 510 16.19 -3.75 -18.76
CA ARG A 510 16.76 -4.66 -17.76
C ARG A 510 16.45 -6.11 -18.10
N LEU A 511 17.25 -7.05 -17.58
CA LEU A 511 16.90 -8.47 -17.58
C LEU A 511 15.95 -8.76 -16.42
N TRP A 512 14.85 -9.48 -16.65
CA TRP A 512 13.89 -9.85 -15.61
C TRP A 512 13.14 -11.14 -15.94
N PRO A 513 12.73 -11.96 -14.95
CA PRO A 513 12.09 -13.22 -15.26
C PRO A 513 10.71 -12.99 -15.87
N GLN A 514 10.01 -11.88 -15.62
CA GLN A 514 8.67 -11.61 -16.16
C GLN A 514 8.71 -10.68 -17.39
N LYS A 515 7.87 -10.96 -18.39
CA LYS A 515 7.61 -10.02 -19.50
C LYS A 515 6.81 -8.82 -19.01
N GLY A 516 6.89 -7.75 -19.78
CA GLY A 516 6.22 -6.50 -19.45
C GLY A 516 7.22 -5.46 -19.02
N GLY A 517 6.78 -4.57 -18.14
CA GLY A 517 7.57 -3.43 -17.69
C GLY A 517 6.87 -2.72 -16.57
N HIS A 518 7.36 -1.54 -16.27
CA HIS A 518 6.85 -0.70 -15.22
C HIS A 518 7.10 0.74 -15.61
N SER A 519 6.12 1.61 -15.41
CA SER A 519 6.14 2.96 -15.96
C SER A 519 5.98 4.05 -14.90
N PRO A 520 6.92 4.21 -13.95
CA PRO A 520 6.95 5.37 -13.07
C PRO A 520 6.89 6.70 -13.83
N ALA A 521 6.44 7.76 -13.15
CA ALA A 521 6.51 9.11 -13.70
C ALA A 521 7.93 9.45 -14.19
N SER A 522 8.05 9.95 -15.42
CA SER A 522 9.30 10.36 -16.10
C SER A 522 10.32 9.25 -16.44
N PHE A 523 10.06 7.97 -16.15
CA PHE A 523 10.87 6.87 -16.68
C PHE A 523 10.12 5.55 -16.84
N VAL A 524 10.45 4.80 -17.88
CA VAL A 524 9.84 3.52 -18.26
C VAL A 524 10.88 2.42 -18.19
N ILE A 525 10.51 1.29 -17.60
CA ILE A 525 11.32 0.08 -17.50
C ILE A 525 10.81 -0.96 -18.47
N LEU A 526 11.70 -1.50 -19.28
CA LEU A 526 11.43 -2.51 -20.28
C LEU A 526 12.14 -3.81 -19.89
N ASN A 527 11.37 -4.87 -19.60
CA ASN A 527 11.94 -6.15 -19.21
C ASN A 527 12.30 -6.99 -20.44
N GLU A 528 13.54 -7.47 -20.48
CA GLU A 528 13.99 -8.53 -21.37
C GLU A 528 14.02 -9.87 -20.62
N LEU A 529 13.53 -10.92 -21.28
CA LEU A 529 13.56 -12.27 -20.71
C LEU A 529 14.95 -12.91 -20.80
N PRO A 530 15.36 -13.68 -19.77
CA PRO A 530 16.53 -14.55 -19.81
C PRO A 530 16.51 -15.49 -21.01
N ARG A 531 17.67 -15.69 -21.65
CA ARG A 531 17.86 -16.68 -22.70
C ARG A 531 18.83 -17.76 -22.22
N PHE A 532 18.48 -19.01 -22.45
CA PHE A 532 19.34 -20.14 -22.11
C PHE A 532 20.08 -20.63 -23.36
N PRO A 533 21.41 -20.74 -23.34
CA PRO A 533 22.18 -21.29 -24.45
C PRO A 533 21.64 -22.67 -24.87
N GLY A 534 21.43 -22.89 -26.17
CA GLY A 534 20.94 -24.16 -26.72
C GLY A 534 19.42 -24.36 -26.69
N ARG A 535 18.62 -23.45 -26.09
CA ARG A 535 17.15 -23.46 -26.22
C ARG A 535 16.68 -22.30 -27.09
N SER A 536 16.21 -22.60 -28.30
CA SER A 536 15.59 -21.62 -29.22
C SER A 536 14.18 -21.19 -28.81
N ARG A 537 13.61 -21.79 -27.75
CA ARG A 537 12.27 -21.42 -27.26
C ARG A 537 12.39 -20.26 -26.26
N LEU A 538 11.97 -19.08 -26.72
CA LEU A 538 11.46 -18.02 -25.85
C LEU A 538 10.37 -18.62 -24.97
N LEU A 539 10.38 -18.32 -23.67
CA LEU A 539 9.31 -18.69 -22.75
C LEU A 539 7.97 -18.25 -23.38
N LYS A 540 7.05 -19.21 -23.59
CA LYS A 540 5.71 -18.94 -24.12
C LYS A 540 4.87 -18.31 -23.02
N VAL A 541 4.95 -16.99 -22.90
CA VAL A 541 4.01 -16.22 -22.09
C VAL A 541 2.68 -16.14 -22.86
N HIS A 542 1.64 -16.82 -22.37
CA HIS A 542 0.28 -16.66 -22.86
C HIS A 542 -0.38 -15.53 -22.08
N SER A 543 -0.82 -14.48 -22.76
CA SER A 543 -1.62 -13.44 -22.14
C SER A 543 -2.68 -12.93 -23.14
N PRO A 544 -3.95 -12.82 -22.74
CA PRO A 544 -5.04 -12.37 -23.62
C PRO A 544 -4.92 -10.89 -24.05
N VAL A 545 -4.04 -10.13 -23.39
CA VAL A 545 -3.77 -8.71 -23.69
C VAL A 545 -2.48 -8.52 -24.48
N ASP A 546 -1.71 -9.58 -24.73
CA ASP A 546 -0.43 -9.46 -25.44
C ASP A 546 -0.64 -9.18 -26.94
N LEU A 547 -0.27 -7.96 -27.34
CA LEU A 547 -0.24 -7.53 -28.74
C LEU A 547 1.20 -7.45 -29.29
N SER A 548 2.19 -8.08 -28.64
CA SER A 548 3.62 -8.04 -28.99
C SER A 548 3.95 -8.52 -30.41
N ARG A 549 3.05 -9.24 -31.08
CA ARG A 549 3.14 -9.52 -32.53
C ARG A 549 3.24 -8.25 -33.36
N TRP A 550 2.68 -7.15 -32.87
CA TRP A 550 2.76 -5.81 -33.45
C TRP A 550 3.92 -5.06 -32.80
N LYS A 551 5.02 -4.86 -33.55
CA LYS A 551 6.24 -4.24 -33.03
C LYS A 551 5.95 -2.83 -32.49
N GLY A 552 6.43 -2.55 -31.28
CA GLY A 552 6.25 -1.26 -30.61
C GLY A 552 5.00 -1.17 -29.74
N TYR A 553 4.09 -2.15 -29.77
CA TYR A 553 2.93 -2.19 -28.85
C TYR A 553 3.34 -1.96 -27.39
N PHE A 554 4.31 -2.75 -26.93
CA PHE A 554 4.70 -2.74 -25.54
C PHE A 554 5.21 -1.37 -25.09
N LEU A 555 6.12 -0.78 -25.86
CA LEU A 555 6.61 0.58 -25.58
C LEU A 555 5.47 1.63 -25.67
N ALA A 556 4.54 1.47 -26.61
CA ALA A 556 3.42 2.38 -26.75
C ALA A 556 2.49 2.33 -25.51
N HIS A 557 2.25 1.15 -24.95
CA HIS A 557 1.49 0.96 -23.71
C HIS A 557 2.19 1.62 -22.50
N GLU A 558 3.48 1.31 -22.31
CA GLU A 558 4.26 1.86 -21.20
C GLU A 558 4.42 3.39 -21.28
N ILE A 559 4.63 3.96 -22.48
CA ILE A 559 4.69 5.42 -22.64
C ILE A 559 3.31 6.06 -22.39
N ALA A 560 2.21 5.39 -22.75
CA ALA A 560 0.87 5.91 -22.50
C ALA A 560 0.59 6.06 -20.99
N HIS A 561 1.18 5.21 -20.14
CA HIS A 561 1.04 5.33 -18.69
C HIS A 561 1.56 6.65 -18.12
N GLN A 562 2.45 7.35 -18.84
CA GLN A 562 2.92 8.67 -18.41
C GLN A 562 1.75 9.67 -18.28
N TRP A 563 0.73 9.58 -19.15
CA TRP A 563 -0.54 10.29 -18.98
C TRP A 563 -1.48 9.52 -18.07
N TRP A 564 -1.72 8.23 -18.39
CA TRP A 564 -2.79 7.43 -17.78
C TRP A 564 -2.26 6.46 -16.72
N GLY A 565 -2.41 6.84 -15.45
CA GLY A 565 -1.91 6.10 -14.29
C GLY A 565 -0.82 6.85 -13.53
N GLN A 566 -0.05 7.71 -14.21
CA GLN A 566 0.96 8.57 -13.58
C GLN A 566 0.46 10.00 -13.42
N ALA A 567 0.18 10.72 -14.53
CA ALA A 567 -0.27 12.11 -14.44
C ALA A 567 -1.73 12.22 -13.98
N LEU A 568 -2.57 11.28 -14.42
CA LEU A 568 -3.92 11.05 -13.89
C LEU A 568 -3.95 9.69 -13.21
N SER A 569 -4.25 9.66 -11.91
CA SER A 569 -4.43 8.42 -11.14
C SER A 569 -5.90 8.05 -11.01
N TRP A 570 -6.15 6.91 -10.38
CA TRP A 570 -7.45 6.45 -9.91
C TRP A 570 -7.59 6.75 -8.41
N ASP A 571 -8.83 6.97 -7.95
CA ASP A 571 -9.10 7.22 -6.53
C ASP A 571 -9.16 5.89 -5.75
N THR A 572 -9.80 4.87 -6.35
CA THR A 572 -10.13 3.62 -5.67
C THR A 572 -9.89 2.42 -6.57
N TYR A 573 -9.84 1.20 -6.01
CA TYR A 573 -9.56 0.00 -6.82
C TYR A 573 -10.61 -0.23 -7.92
N HIS A 574 -11.81 0.34 -7.76
CA HIS A 574 -12.86 0.31 -8.78
C HIS A 574 -12.47 1.07 -10.05
N ASP A 575 -11.65 2.11 -9.91
CA ASP A 575 -11.23 3.01 -10.97
C ASP A 575 -9.88 2.64 -11.58
N GLN A 576 -9.27 1.55 -11.11
CA GLN A 576 -7.98 1.07 -11.59
C GLN A 576 -7.92 0.89 -13.12
N TRP A 577 -9.05 0.56 -13.75
CA TRP A 577 -9.16 0.43 -15.19
C TRP A 577 -8.82 1.73 -15.95
N LEU A 578 -8.90 2.90 -15.31
CA LEU A 578 -8.48 4.17 -15.90
C LEU A 578 -6.99 4.13 -16.27
N SER A 579 -6.14 3.46 -15.50
CA SER A 579 -4.73 3.32 -15.87
C SER A 579 -4.55 2.34 -17.03
N GLU A 580 -4.87 1.06 -16.80
CA GLU A 580 -4.58 -0.02 -17.73
C GLU A 580 -5.44 0.01 -19.00
N GLY A 581 -6.71 0.39 -18.85
CA GLY A 581 -7.66 0.50 -19.95
C GLY A 581 -7.34 1.67 -20.88
N LEU A 582 -7.01 2.86 -20.34
CA LEU A 582 -6.63 4.01 -21.18
C LEU A 582 -5.25 3.82 -21.81
N ALA A 583 -4.29 3.20 -21.11
CA ALA A 583 -3.00 2.84 -21.70
C ALA A 583 -3.15 1.83 -22.85
N GLN A 584 -3.99 0.81 -22.67
CA GLN A 584 -4.28 -0.17 -23.70
C GLN A 584 -5.01 0.44 -24.90
N PHE A 585 -5.95 1.34 -24.64
CA PHE A 585 -6.64 2.12 -25.66
C PHE A 585 -5.68 3.00 -26.46
N ALA A 586 -4.80 3.75 -25.78
CA ALA A 586 -3.77 4.57 -26.41
C ALA A 586 -2.83 3.74 -27.29
N ALA A 587 -2.37 2.60 -26.80
CA ALA A 587 -1.55 1.67 -27.55
C ALA A 587 -2.28 1.18 -28.82
N LEU A 588 -3.57 0.86 -28.72
CA LEU A 588 -4.38 0.47 -29.87
C LEU A 588 -4.48 1.60 -30.92
N LEU A 589 -4.70 2.85 -30.52
CA LEU A 589 -4.72 4.00 -31.44
C LEU A 589 -3.37 4.19 -32.15
N TYR A 590 -2.27 4.03 -31.42
CA TYR A 590 -0.94 4.11 -32.05
C TYR A 590 -0.70 2.96 -33.04
N LEU A 591 -1.13 1.74 -32.69
CA LEU A 591 -1.04 0.59 -33.59
C LEU A 591 -1.91 0.76 -34.85
N GLU A 592 -3.10 1.36 -34.72
CA GLU A 592 -3.94 1.74 -35.86
C GLU A 592 -3.20 2.69 -36.80
N LYS A 593 -2.60 3.76 -36.26
CA LYS A 593 -1.76 4.69 -37.05
C LYS A 593 -0.58 4.00 -37.73
N LYS A 594 0.10 3.07 -37.05
CA LYS A 594 1.31 2.41 -37.53
C LYS A 594 1.05 1.30 -38.56
N TYR A 595 -0.02 0.52 -38.37
CA TYR A 595 -0.29 -0.70 -39.13
C TYR A 595 -1.57 -0.66 -39.97
N GLY A 596 -2.37 0.40 -39.83
CA GLY A 596 -3.59 0.62 -40.59
C GLY A 596 -4.79 -0.21 -40.12
N GLU A 597 -5.91 0.02 -40.79
CA GLU A 597 -7.23 -0.46 -40.39
C GLU A 597 -7.34 -2.00 -40.31
N LYS A 598 -6.65 -2.73 -41.20
CA LYS A 598 -6.68 -4.21 -41.20
C LYS A 598 -6.13 -4.77 -39.89
N ALA A 599 -5.04 -4.21 -39.37
CA ALA A 599 -4.45 -4.60 -38.11
C ALA A 599 -5.39 -4.28 -36.94
N TYR A 600 -5.91 -3.06 -36.94
CA TYR A 600 -6.87 -2.56 -35.95
C TYR A 600 -8.11 -3.46 -35.83
N ARG A 601 -8.80 -3.75 -36.94
CA ARG A 601 -9.97 -4.65 -36.98
C ARG A 601 -9.64 -6.05 -36.45
N GLN A 602 -8.45 -6.57 -36.78
CA GLN A 602 -8.02 -7.89 -36.30
C GLN A 602 -7.71 -7.91 -34.80
N ILE A 603 -7.19 -6.81 -34.24
CA ILE A 603 -6.96 -6.67 -32.80
C ILE A 603 -8.29 -6.62 -32.06
N ILE A 604 -9.21 -5.74 -32.47
CA ILE A 604 -10.53 -5.59 -31.86
C ILE A 604 -11.30 -6.90 -31.89
N LYS A 605 -11.32 -7.60 -33.03
CA LYS A 605 -12.00 -8.90 -33.15
C LYS A 605 -11.48 -9.91 -32.11
N ASN A 606 -10.16 -9.94 -31.87
CA ASN A 606 -9.55 -10.81 -30.88
C ASN A 606 -9.88 -10.39 -29.44
N MET A 607 -9.82 -9.09 -29.14
CA MET A 607 -10.24 -8.53 -27.84
C MET A 607 -11.69 -8.89 -27.54
N SER A 608 -12.61 -8.64 -28.47
CA SER A 608 -14.04 -8.93 -28.28
C SER A 608 -14.32 -10.42 -28.07
N ARG A 609 -13.53 -11.31 -28.69
CA ARG A 609 -13.65 -12.75 -28.45
C ARG A 609 -13.27 -13.10 -27.01
N GLY A 610 -12.09 -12.66 -26.55
CA GLY A 610 -11.66 -12.90 -25.16
C GLY A 610 -12.64 -12.33 -24.15
N VAL A 611 -13.15 -11.12 -24.40
CA VAL A 611 -14.16 -10.49 -23.53
C VAL A 611 -15.45 -11.31 -23.47
N ARG A 612 -15.96 -11.85 -24.59
CA ARG A 612 -17.14 -12.73 -24.57
C ARG A 612 -16.91 -13.99 -23.73
N GLU A 613 -15.70 -14.54 -23.73
CA GLU A 613 -15.37 -15.73 -22.94
C GLU A 613 -15.27 -15.43 -21.44
N LYS A 614 -14.74 -14.28 -21.04
CA LYS A 614 -14.43 -13.97 -19.63
C LYS A 614 -15.37 -12.97 -18.95
N ALA A 615 -16.24 -12.26 -19.68
CA ALA A 615 -17.08 -11.19 -19.11
C ALA A 615 -18.05 -11.64 -18.01
N HIS A 616 -18.37 -12.93 -17.94
CA HIS A 616 -19.20 -13.50 -16.88
C HIS A 616 -18.53 -13.51 -15.50
N ILE A 617 -17.22 -13.26 -15.41
CA ILE A 617 -16.48 -13.22 -14.13
C ILE A 617 -16.80 -11.95 -13.35
N GLY A 618 -17.03 -10.81 -14.02
CA GLY A 618 -17.40 -9.57 -13.35
C GLY A 618 -17.35 -8.32 -14.23
N PRO A 619 -17.82 -7.16 -13.71
CA PRO A 619 -17.69 -5.87 -14.36
C PRO A 619 -16.25 -5.33 -14.30
N ILE A 620 -15.98 -4.29 -15.10
CA ILE A 620 -14.69 -3.57 -15.11
C ILE A 620 -14.35 -3.03 -13.71
N THR A 621 -15.35 -2.53 -13.01
CA THR A 621 -15.22 -1.93 -11.68
C THR A 621 -14.83 -2.92 -10.59
N MET A 622 -14.76 -4.23 -10.83
CA MET A 622 -14.15 -5.14 -9.84
C MET A 622 -12.62 -5.03 -9.80
N GLY A 623 -12.00 -4.39 -10.80
CA GLY A 623 -10.57 -4.09 -10.82
C GLY A 623 -9.71 -5.32 -10.52
N SER A 624 -8.70 -5.13 -9.69
CA SER A 624 -7.76 -6.16 -9.24
C SER A 624 -8.42 -7.38 -8.59
N ARG A 625 -9.61 -7.27 -7.98
CA ARG A 625 -10.24 -8.42 -7.32
C ARG A 625 -10.49 -9.59 -8.28
N LEU A 626 -10.73 -9.31 -9.56
CA LEU A 626 -10.90 -10.33 -10.60
C LEU A 626 -9.72 -11.31 -10.65
N SER A 627 -8.50 -10.88 -10.27
CA SER A 627 -7.31 -11.73 -10.32
C SER A 627 -7.30 -12.86 -9.31
N PHE A 628 -8.04 -12.74 -8.20
CA PHE A 628 -8.15 -13.80 -7.19
C PHE A 628 -9.00 -14.98 -7.67
N LEU A 629 -9.84 -14.76 -8.68
CA LEU A 629 -10.57 -15.83 -9.38
C LEU A 629 -9.80 -16.33 -10.59
N ASP A 630 -9.43 -15.41 -11.48
CA ASP A 630 -8.78 -15.73 -12.75
C ASP A 630 -7.97 -14.53 -13.24
N PHE A 631 -6.64 -14.67 -13.20
CA PHE A 631 -5.72 -13.62 -13.65
C PHE A 631 -5.90 -13.26 -15.14
N GLU A 632 -6.26 -14.21 -16.01
CA GLU A 632 -6.54 -13.90 -17.41
C GLU A 632 -7.86 -13.14 -17.57
N ALA A 633 -8.85 -13.40 -16.70
CA ALA A 633 -10.09 -12.64 -16.67
C ALA A 633 -9.84 -11.19 -16.24
N TYR A 634 -9.02 -10.98 -15.20
CA TYR A 634 -8.55 -9.65 -14.82
C TYR A 634 -7.93 -8.90 -16.01
N GLN A 635 -6.95 -9.51 -16.69
CA GLN A 635 -6.31 -8.89 -17.85
C GLN A 635 -7.33 -8.58 -18.96
N THR A 636 -8.19 -9.54 -19.29
CA THR A 636 -9.19 -9.38 -20.35
C THR A 636 -10.21 -8.30 -20.03
N ILE A 637 -10.68 -8.22 -18.79
CA ILE A 637 -11.72 -7.27 -18.39
C ILE A 637 -11.13 -5.88 -18.19
N VAL A 638 -10.08 -5.74 -17.39
CA VAL A 638 -9.53 -4.43 -17.00
C VAL A 638 -8.83 -3.73 -18.18
N TYR A 639 -8.21 -4.48 -19.10
CA TYR A 639 -7.52 -3.90 -20.26
C TYR A 639 -8.42 -3.91 -21.49
N ASN A 640 -8.80 -5.10 -21.97
CA ASN A 640 -9.47 -5.24 -23.28
C ASN A 640 -10.93 -4.78 -23.23
N LYS A 641 -11.73 -5.18 -22.22
CA LYS A 641 -13.14 -4.75 -22.12
C LYS A 641 -13.24 -3.24 -21.91
N SER A 642 -12.37 -2.66 -21.09
CA SER A 642 -12.24 -1.21 -20.92
C SER A 642 -11.91 -0.49 -22.22
N THR A 643 -10.92 -1.01 -22.98
CA THR A 643 -10.57 -0.47 -24.31
C THR A 643 -11.76 -0.51 -25.26
N LEU A 644 -12.50 -1.62 -25.31
CA LEU A 644 -13.71 -1.73 -26.14
C LEU A 644 -14.81 -0.77 -25.69
N ALA A 645 -15.00 -0.56 -24.39
CA ALA A 645 -15.96 0.40 -23.86
C ALA A 645 -15.59 1.84 -24.24
N LEU A 646 -14.30 2.19 -24.20
CA LEU A 646 -13.79 3.49 -24.65
C LEU A 646 -13.96 3.69 -26.16
N LEU A 647 -13.76 2.64 -26.96
CA LEU A 647 -14.06 2.68 -28.40
C LEU A 647 -15.56 2.88 -28.67
N MET A 648 -16.43 2.20 -27.92
CA MET A 648 -17.87 2.44 -28.01
C MET A 648 -18.21 3.89 -27.64
N LEU A 649 -17.59 4.43 -26.59
CA LEU A 649 -17.79 5.84 -26.21
C LEU A 649 -17.36 6.78 -27.33
N ARG A 650 -16.15 6.57 -27.88
CA ARG A 650 -15.61 7.31 -29.04
C ARG A 650 -16.56 7.26 -30.24
N ASP A 651 -17.13 6.10 -30.55
CA ASP A 651 -18.10 5.94 -31.66
C ASP A 651 -19.43 6.67 -31.38
N LEU A 652 -19.85 6.75 -30.12
CA LEU A 652 -21.10 7.39 -29.70
C LEU A 652 -21.01 8.92 -29.67
N VAL A 653 -19.89 9.49 -29.20
CA VAL A 653 -19.72 10.94 -29.04
C VAL A 653 -18.92 11.59 -30.18
N GLY A 654 -18.16 10.78 -30.93
CA GLY A 654 -17.28 11.20 -32.02
C GLY A 654 -15.88 11.59 -31.56
N GLU A 655 -14.88 11.45 -32.43
CA GLU A 655 -13.44 11.63 -32.13
C GLU A 655 -13.06 12.97 -31.47
N LYS A 656 -13.79 14.04 -31.77
CA LYS A 656 -13.47 15.40 -31.28
C LYS A 656 -14.06 15.69 -29.89
N ALA A 657 -15.12 15.00 -29.51
CA ALA A 657 -15.80 15.16 -28.23
C ALA A 657 -15.15 14.23 -27.20
#